data_AF-A0A7R9K5X4-F1
#
_entry.id   AF-A0A7R9K5X4-F1
#
_cell.length_a   1.000
_cell.length_b   1.000
_cell.length_c   1.000
_cell.angle_alpha   90.00
_cell.angle_beta   90.00
_cell.angle_gamma   90.00
#
_symmetry.space_group_name_H-M   'P 1'
#
loop_
_entity.id
_entity.type
_entity.pdbx_description
1 polymer ?
#
loop_
_entity_poly.entity_id
_entity_poly.type
_entity_poly.pdbx_seq_one_letter_code
_entity_poly.pdbx_strand_id
1 'polypeptide(L)'
;MLTVVATSQVVVVAAGFIRMRAPDMITNVSPRIVRGTSSNNYGPGQTAFLNIELISEKCQDYWCNVITKLKEDFPDRIVIASIMCTYNQADWEELSQASEKAGADAVELNLSCPHGMKEKGLGLACGQNTEMVYNISKWVKKAVKIPVFIKLTPNITDITSIAEAAHKGIRKVIFRGRVPAFVWRKKGGKTSFSPPDQDSNLDHPVIDSLVYFKSSALDHVATEVDSRYGGADGVSAINTVQGLMEVKANSTPWPAVGKQKSTTYGGVSGNATRPVGLYAVSAIAKKIKDFPILGIGGIDSADTSLQFLQCGASAVQIGSAIQNQDFTLIEDYVTGLKALLYLESVKELANWDGLSPPIIKHQKGKPVISCTDNTGKKLPHFGNYQELREEKISAIKMQSNLLAESQSPSPVRPCYQPNKPVPKVKDVVGRSLSKIGPYSNLDNKEQVVALIDDDMCINCGKCYMTCNDSGYQAITFDPETHMPFVKDDCTGCTLCLSVCPIAECIKVFEVFKTTLPFVGLSIVRMRSTKRSRSEIIALAVIWADLLDEINMRNLILKSEDNTLEIEKENIAALRDEINDRRDMWPIYVERAKNIAAALGVPAEFEIHGPTFDASCSSTRNPRATPLDFNVCLLDETDMGGTCSLGHLSRDVSAILGSVGVQTRDIARPMGQGP
;
A
#
# COMPACT_ATOMS: atom_id res chain seq x y z
N MET A 1 30.85 -9.89 -8.29
CA MET A 1 30.73 -9.25 -6.95
C MET A 1 31.00 -10.25 -5.82
N LEU A 2 31.94 -9.95 -4.91
CA LEU A 2 31.94 -10.53 -3.55
C LEU A 2 30.73 -9.95 -2.81
N THR A 3 29.93 -10.79 -2.17
CA THR A 3 28.86 -10.32 -1.28
C THR A 3 29.24 -10.69 0.15
N VAL A 4 29.29 -9.72 1.05
CA VAL A 4 29.55 -9.96 2.47
C VAL A 4 28.21 -10.15 3.17
N VAL A 5 27.97 -11.29 3.81
CA VAL A 5 26.83 -11.41 4.74
C VAL A 5 27.29 -10.98 6.12
N ALA A 6 26.49 -10.15 6.79
CA ALA A 6 26.69 -9.82 8.20
C ALA A 6 25.67 -10.57 9.07
N THR A 7 26.15 -11.38 10.00
CA THR A 7 25.45 -11.67 11.27
C THR A 7 26.42 -11.45 12.41
N SER A 8 25.94 -11.39 13.66
CA SER A 8 26.71 -10.97 14.85
C SER A 8 28.06 -11.68 15.08
N GLN A 9 28.36 -12.77 14.36
CA GLN A 9 29.65 -13.45 14.34
C GLN A 9 30.07 -14.02 12.97
N VAL A 10 29.38 -13.72 11.86
CA VAL A 10 29.65 -14.37 10.57
C VAL A 10 29.80 -13.34 9.46
N VAL A 11 31.01 -13.26 8.91
CA VAL A 11 31.30 -12.68 7.60
C VAL A 11 31.13 -13.82 6.62
N VAL A 12 30.04 -13.84 5.83
CA VAL A 12 29.96 -14.79 4.71
C VAL A 12 30.60 -14.14 3.51
N VAL A 13 31.60 -14.78 2.92
CA VAL A 13 32.06 -14.42 1.58
C VAL A 13 31.24 -15.26 0.60
N ALA A 14 30.21 -14.66 -0.01
CA ALA A 14 29.59 -15.26 -1.19
C ALA A 14 30.45 -14.88 -2.40
N ALA A 15 31.26 -15.82 -2.86
CA ALA A 15 31.99 -15.67 -4.09
C ALA A 15 31.23 -16.39 -5.22
N GLY A 16 30.97 -15.65 -6.30
CA GLY A 16 30.34 -16.18 -7.50
C GLY A 16 31.31 -17.06 -8.27
N PHE A 17 31.00 -18.34 -8.37
CA PHE A 17 31.77 -19.41 -9.01
C PHE A 17 30.95 -20.04 -10.11
N ILE A 18 31.50 -20.35 -11.28
CA ILE A 18 30.81 -21.19 -12.24
C ILE A 18 31.80 -22.13 -12.92
N ARG A 19 31.35 -23.36 -13.13
CA ARG A 19 31.86 -24.26 -14.14
C ARG A 19 31.30 -23.87 -15.50
N MET A 20 32.16 -23.38 -16.36
CA MET A 20 31.90 -23.35 -17.78
C MET A 20 32.96 -24.21 -18.45
N ARG A 21 32.52 -25.15 -19.30
CA ARG A 21 33.45 -25.89 -20.14
C ARG A 21 34.13 -24.89 -21.09
N ALA A 22 35.30 -25.24 -21.62
CA ALA A 22 36.11 -24.36 -22.45
C ALA A 22 35.39 -23.62 -23.62
N PRO A 23 34.24 -24.04 -24.20
CA PRO A 23 33.50 -23.20 -25.15
C PRO A 23 32.60 -22.11 -24.51
N ASP A 24 32.39 -22.11 -23.20
CA ASP A 24 31.44 -21.24 -22.49
C ASP A 24 32.13 -20.14 -21.66
N MET A 25 33.45 -20.00 -21.71
CA MET A 25 34.16 -18.96 -20.93
C MET A 25 33.62 -17.56 -21.26
N ILE A 26 33.17 -16.84 -20.23
CA ILE A 26 32.57 -15.52 -20.39
C ILE A 26 33.65 -14.44 -20.29
N THR A 27 33.55 -13.45 -21.18
CA THR A 27 34.38 -12.24 -21.16
C THR A 27 33.48 -11.03 -20.90
N ASN A 28 33.81 -10.24 -19.88
CA ASN A 28 33.06 -9.02 -19.58
C ASN A 28 33.36 -7.92 -20.61
N VAL A 29 32.38 -7.06 -20.83
CA VAL A 29 32.56 -5.81 -21.59
C VAL A 29 32.99 -4.65 -20.67
N SER A 30 33.38 -3.52 -21.27
CA SER A 30 33.68 -2.29 -20.54
C SER A 30 33.26 -1.04 -21.33
N PRO A 31 32.71 0.01 -20.68
CA PRO A 31 32.35 0.10 -19.26
C PRO A 31 31.13 -0.78 -18.90
N ARG A 32 31.03 -1.21 -17.64
CA ARG A 32 29.98 -2.17 -17.21
C ARG A 32 29.35 -1.92 -15.84
N ILE A 33 29.86 -1.00 -15.04
CA ILE A 33 29.27 -0.58 -13.76
C ILE A 33 29.21 0.93 -13.78
N VAL A 34 28.03 1.49 -13.52
CA VAL A 34 27.80 2.94 -13.51
C VAL A 34 27.03 3.35 -12.27
N ARG A 35 27.21 4.61 -11.86
CA ARG A 35 26.47 5.21 -10.75
C ARG A 35 24.99 5.41 -11.10
N GLY A 36 24.15 5.44 -10.08
CA GLY A 36 22.70 5.58 -10.23
C GLY A 36 22.20 7.02 -10.34
N THR A 37 21.33 7.30 -11.31
CA THR A 37 20.74 8.63 -11.55
C THR A 37 19.55 8.94 -10.64
N SER A 38 19.17 8.02 -9.73
CA SER A 38 18.15 8.21 -8.70
C SER A 38 18.43 9.39 -7.76
N SER A 39 19.69 9.82 -7.68
CA SER A 39 20.10 11.08 -7.05
C SER A 39 21.16 11.74 -7.95
N ASN A 40 21.08 13.05 -8.18
CA ASN A 40 22.06 13.78 -9.03
C ASN A 40 23.42 14.06 -8.34
N ASN A 41 23.69 13.44 -7.19
CA ASN A 41 24.92 13.66 -6.41
C ASN A 41 26.05 12.68 -6.81
N TYR A 42 27.27 13.19 -6.86
CA TYR A 42 28.51 12.41 -7.03
C TYR A 42 29.21 12.21 -5.68
N GLY A 43 30.12 11.23 -5.60
CA GLY A 43 30.90 10.96 -4.39
C GLY A 43 30.26 9.90 -3.49
N PRO A 44 30.39 10.00 -2.15
CA PRO A 44 29.91 8.96 -1.24
C PRO A 44 28.39 8.81 -1.29
N GLY A 45 27.90 7.64 -0.85
CA GLY A 45 26.46 7.41 -0.66
C GLY A 45 25.65 7.37 -1.96
N GLN A 46 26.20 6.77 -3.03
CA GLN A 46 25.47 6.57 -4.26
C GLN A 46 24.21 5.74 -3.99
N THR A 47 23.03 6.31 -4.27
CA THR A 47 21.73 5.70 -3.96
C THR A 47 21.48 4.42 -4.75
N ALA A 48 22.11 4.29 -5.91
CA ALA A 48 22.06 3.08 -6.72
C ALA A 48 23.34 2.91 -7.57
N PHE A 49 23.52 1.71 -8.08
CA PHE A 49 24.40 1.41 -9.22
C PHE A 49 23.64 0.58 -10.23
N LEU A 50 24.00 0.72 -11.51
CA LEU A 50 23.59 -0.21 -12.56
C LEU A 50 24.82 -0.96 -13.08
N ASN A 51 24.69 -2.27 -13.23
CA ASN A 51 25.72 -3.10 -13.84
C ASN A 51 25.18 -3.94 -15.00
N ILE A 52 26.03 -4.15 -16.00
CA ILE A 52 25.89 -5.16 -17.06
C ILE A 52 27.04 -6.18 -16.93
N GLU A 53 27.51 -6.39 -15.70
CA GLU A 53 28.55 -7.36 -15.37
C GLU A 53 27.95 -8.77 -15.48
N LEU A 54 28.69 -9.65 -16.13
CA LEU A 54 28.34 -11.06 -16.20
C LEU A 54 28.88 -11.78 -14.95
N ILE A 55 28.93 -13.09 -15.00
CA ILE A 55 29.52 -13.89 -13.93
C ILE A 55 31.05 -13.77 -13.90
N SER A 56 31.70 -14.47 -12.97
CA SER A 56 33.15 -14.44 -12.80
C SER A 56 33.89 -14.88 -14.07
N GLU A 57 34.96 -14.13 -14.43
CA GLU A 57 35.90 -14.50 -15.50
C GLU A 57 36.93 -15.53 -15.04
N LYS A 58 36.97 -15.86 -13.74
CA LYS A 58 37.88 -16.88 -13.19
C LYS A 58 37.21 -18.25 -13.23
N CYS A 59 38.00 -19.27 -13.58
CA CYS A 59 37.52 -20.63 -13.74
C CYS A 59 37.13 -21.30 -12.40
N GLN A 60 36.43 -22.43 -12.49
CA GLN A 60 36.06 -23.25 -11.35
C GLN A 60 37.26 -23.66 -10.48
N ASP A 61 38.37 -24.10 -11.07
CA ASP A 61 39.52 -24.61 -10.32
C ASP A 61 40.15 -23.53 -9.43
N TYR A 62 40.28 -22.31 -9.96
CA TYR A 62 40.73 -21.16 -9.18
C TYR A 62 39.88 -20.99 -7.92
N TRP A 63 38.56 -21.06 -8.08
CA TRP A 63 37.64 -20.81 -6.99
C TRP A 63 37.55 -21.96 -6.00
N CYS A 64 37.58 -23.21 -6.46
CA CYS A 64 37.66 -24.37 -5.56
C CYS A 64 38.92 -24.27 -4.68
N ASN A 65 40.07 -23.92 -5.27
CA ASN A 65 41.30 -23.69 -4.51
C ASN A 65 41.19 -22.54 -3.51
N VAL A 66 40.49 -21.45 -3.86
CA VAL A 66 40.23 -20.33 -2.94
C VAL A 66 39.34 -20.75 -1.78
N ILE A 67 38.25 -21.49 -2.04
CA ILE A 67 37.36 -22.00 -0.99
C ILE A 67 38.15 -22.87 -0.01
N THR A 68 38.93 -23.82 -0.51
CA THR A 68 39.74 -24.71 0.33
C THR A 68 40.67 -23.91 1.24
N LYS A 69 41.44 -22.96 0.69
CA LYS A 69 42.32 -22.10 1.47
C LYS A 69 41.58 -21.23 2.48
N LEU A 70 40.44 -20.64 2.09
CA LEU A 70 39.64 -19.81 3.00
C LEU A 70 39.10 -20.62 4.18
N LYS A 71 38.70 -21.88 3.95
CA LYS A 71 38.21 -22.74 5.02
C LYS A 71 39.32 -23.30 5.90
N GLU A 72 40.52 -23.48 5.37
CA GLU A 72 41.72 -23.79 6.15
C GLU A 72 42.11 -22.61 7.07
N ASP A 73 42.16 -21.39 6.52
CA ASP A 73 42.57 -20.19 7.26
C ASP A 73 41.47 -19.68 8.22
N PHE A 74 40.20 -19.87 7.84
CA PHE A 74 39.04 -19.32 8.55
C PHE A 74 37.92 -20.36 8.76
N PRO A 75 38.15 -21.42 9.54
CA PRO A 75 37.20 -22.52 9.71
C PRO A 75 35.83 -22.07 10.27
N ASP A 76 35.83 -21.08 11.17
CA ASP A 76 34.63 -20.55 11.82
C ASP A 76 33.85 -19.54 10.95
N ARG A 77 34.39 -19.17 9.78
CA ARG A 77 33.72 -18.26 8.84
C ARG A 77 32.99 -19.07 7.78
N ILE A 78 31.74 -18.70 7.54
CA ILE A 78 30.89 -19.37 6.55
C ILE A 78 31.30 -18.91 5.15
N VAL A 79 31.51 -19.87 4.24
CA VAL A 79 31.80 -19.62 2.83
C VAL A 79 30.69 -20.27 2.00
N ILE A 80 29.94 -19.45 1.26
CA ILE A 80 28.86 -19.93 0.40
C ILE A 80 29.30 -19.84 -1.05
N ALA A 81 29.26 -20.97 -1.75
CA ALA A 81 29.61 -21.09 -3.15
C ALA A 81 28.44 -20.68 -4.05
N SER A 82 28.49 -19.49 -4.65
CA SER A 82 27.43 -19.05 -5.56
C SER A 82 27.64 -19.63 -6.96
N ILE A 83 26.85 -20.61 -7.37
CA ILE A 83 27.00 -21.36 -8.64
C ILE A 83 25.88 -21.15 -9.64
N MET A 84 26.17 -21.32 -10.92
CA MET A 84 25.17 -21.28 -12.01
C MET A 84 25.62 -22.11 -13.21
N CYS A 85 24.69 -22.85 -13.80
CA CYS A 85 24.90 -23.63 -15.02
C CYS A 85 23.75 -23.36 -16.00
N THR A 86 23.89 -23.83 -17.24
CA THR A 86 22.76 -23.97 -18.17
C THR A 86 21.72 -24.93 -17.57
N TYR A 87 20.53 -25.03 -18.18
CA TYR A 87 19.52 -25.99 -17.76
C TYR A 87 19.90 -27.43 -18.13
N ASN A 88 20.94 -27.95 -17.47
CA ASN A 88 21.51 -29.27 -17.66
C ASN A 88 21.78 -29.89 -16.29
N GLN A 89 21.13 -31.01 -15.99
CA GLN A 89 21.24 -31.69 -14.70
C GLN A 89 22.68 -32.06 -14.35
N ALA A 90 23.42 -32.68 -15.27
CA ALA A 90 24.77 -33.17 -15.00
C ALA A 90 25.74 -32.03 -14.66
N ASP A 91 25.61 -30.87 -15.32
CA ASP A 91 26.46 -29.72 -15.05
C ASP A 91 26.18 -29.11 -13.67
N TRP A 92 24.91 -29.07 -13.23
CA TRP A 92 24.54 -28.62 -11.88
C TRP A 92 25.02 -29.60 -10.79
N GLU A 93 24.84 -30.91 -10.99
CA GLU A 93 25.29 -31.93 -10.06
C GLU A 93 26.82 -31.90 -9.90
N GLU A 94 27.57 -31.85 -11.00
CA GLU A 94 29.03 -31.85 -10.95
C GLU A 94 29.59 -30.57 -10.29
N LEU A 95 29.08 -29.39 -10.64
CA LEU A 95 29.58 -28.14 -10.09
C LEU A 95 29.26 -27.98 -8.59
N SER A 96 28.07 -28.41 -8.17
CA SER A 96 27.70 -28.40 -6.76
C SER A 96 28.55 -29.37 -5.94
N GLN A 97 28.79 -30.59 -6.44
CA GLN A 97 29.68 -31.57 -5.80
C GLN A 97 31.13 -31.09 -5.72
N ALA A 98 31.63 -30.43 -6.76
CA ALA A 98 32.96 -29.84 -6.72
C ALA A 98 33.08 -28.74 -5.65
N SER A 99 32.03 -27.92 -5.49
CA SER A 99 31.97 -26.87 -4.47
C SER A 99 31.94 -27.45 -3.05
N GLU A 100 31.14 -28.51 -2.83
CA GLU A 100 31.11 -29.25 -1.57
C GLU A 100 32.47 -29.89 -1.26
N LYS A 101 33.09 -30.56 -2.24
CA LYS A 101 34.41 -31.17 -2.10
C LYS A 101 35.50 -30.15 -1.75
N ALA A 102 35.39 -28.91 -2.25
CA ALA A 102 36.32 -27.83 -1.94
C ALA A 102 36.20 -27.32 -0.50
N GLY A 103 35.12 -27.67 0.21
CA GLY A 103 34.88 -27.32 1.61
C GLY A 103 33.83 -26.23 1.82
N ALA A 104 33.05 -25.84 0.80
CA ALA A 104 32.03 -24.82 0.96
C ALA A 104 30.98 -25.23 2.02
N ASP A 105 30.56 -24.28 2.88
CA ASP A 105 29.58 -24.55 3.93
C ASP A 105 28.15 -24.64 3.39
N ALA A 106 27.89 -24.04 2.23
CA ALA A 106 26.64 -24.12 1.47
C ALA A 106 26.86 -23.73 0.00
N VAL A 107 25.87 -24.00 -0.85
CA VAL A 107 25.81 -23.51 -2.24
C VAL A 107 24.64 -22.54 -2.42
N GLU A 108 24.85 -21.48 -3.20
CA GLU A 108 23.82 -20.52 -3.62
C GLU A 108 23.63 -20.61 -5.14
N LEU A 109 22.44 -21.01 -5.60
CA LEU A 109 22.15 -21.20 -7.01
C LEU A 109 21.68 -19.89 -7.63
N ASN A 110 22.53 -19.29 -8.48
CA ASN A 110 22.23 -18.03 -9.14
C ASN A 110 21.32 -18.26 -10.37
N LEU A 111 20.01 -18.20 -10.14
CA LEU A 111 19.00 -18.31 -11.20
C LEU A 111 18.50 -16.94 -11.69
N SER A 112 19.25 -15.86 -11.43
CA SER A 112 18.69 -14.51 -11.46
C SER A 112 19.52 -13.48 -12.23
N CYS A 113 20.59 -13.90 -12.93
CA CYS A 113 21.37 -13.00 -13.79
C CYS A 113 20.47 -12.29 -14.83
N PRO A 114 20.27 -10.95 -14.76
CA PRO A 114 19.25 -10.26 -15.55
C PRO A 114 19.62 -10.09 -17.03
N HIS A 115 20.88 -10.31 -17.37
CA HIS A 115 21.47 -10.08 -18.70
C HIS A 115 21.98 -11.37 -19.34
N GLY A 116 21.91 -12.50 -18.61
CA GLY A 116 22.34 -13.80 -19.09
C GLY A 116 21.53 -14.19 -20.31
N MET A 117 22.24 -14.49 -21.40
CA MET A 117 21.76 -14.92 -22.72
C MET A 117 20.41 -15.65 -22.64
N LYS A 118 19.28 -14.92 -22.76
CA LYS A 118 17.92 -15.51 -22.71
C LYS A 118 17.79 -16.66 -23.70
N GLU A 119 18.46 -16.53 -24.83
CA GLU A 119 18.52 -17.50 -25.94
C GLU A 119 19.22 -18.82 -25.57
N LYS A 120 19.97 -18.87 -24.47
CA LYS A 120 20.65 -20.08 -23.96
C LYS A 120 20.00 -20.66 -22.70
N GLY A 121 18.85 -20.15 -22.24
CA GLY A 121 18.16 -20.66 -21.05
C GLY A 121 18.99 -20.53 -19.76
N LEU A 122 19.66 -19.40 -19.57
CA LEU A 122 20.52 -19.09 -18.43
C LEU A 122 19.95 -17.95 -17.56
N GLY A 123 20.27 -17.96 -16.26
CA GLY A 123 19.96 -16.86 -15.35
C GLY A 123 18.45 -16.56 -15.28
N LEU A 124 18.07 -15.32 -15.58
CA LEU A 124 16.69 -14.83 -15.48
C LEU A 124 15.64 -15.71 -16.17
N ALA A 125 16.00 -16.36 -17.29
CA ALA A 125 15.10 -17.27 -17.99
C ALA A 125 14.69 -18.48 -17.12
N CYS A 126 15.61 -19.01 -16.31
CA CYS A 126 15.32 -20.07 -15.35
C CYS A 126 14.58 -19.53 -14.12
N GLY A 127 15.05 -18.43 -13.53
CA GLY A 127 14.51 -17.89 -12.28
C GLY A 127 13.09 -17.32 -12.37
N GLN A 128 12.55 -17.13 -13.57
CA GLN A 128 11.16 -16.74 -13.81
C GLN A 128 10.23 -17.95 -14.04
N ASN A 129 10.78 -19.17 -14.14
CA ASN A 129 10.03 -20.38 -14.41
C ASN A 129 10.05 -21.32 -13.19
N THR A 130 8.88 -21.51 -12.58
CA THR A 130 8.71 -22.36 -11.39
C THR A 130 9.17 -23.79 -11.61
N GLU A 131 8.95 -24.37 -12.80
CA GLU A 131 9.34 -25.74 -13.12
C GLU A 131 10.85 -25.92 -13.23
N MET A 132 11.52 -24.96 -13.88
CA MET A 132 12.97 -25.00 -13.99
C MET A 132 13.63 -24.82 -12.61
N VAL A 133 13.13 -23.89 -11.80
CA VAL A 133 13.62 -23.66 -10.43
C VAL A 133 13.45 -24.90 -9.57
N TYR A 134 12.27 -25.54 -9.61
CA TYR A 134 12.00 -26.79 -8.92
C TYR A 134 12.98 -27.90 -9.34
N ASN A 135 13.16 -28.11 -10.64
CA ASN A 135 14.03 -29.16 -11.14
C ASN A 135 15.50 -28.94 -10.76
N ILE A 136 16.02 -27.71 -10.93
CA ILE A 136 17.39 -27.37 -10.54
C ILE A 136 17.59 -27.56 -9.03
N SER A 137 16.66 -27.07 -8.21
CA SER A 137 16.71 -27.24 -6.76
C SER A 137 16.78 -28.72 -6.38
N LYS A 138 15.93 -29.55 -7.01
CA LYS A 138 15.89 -30.99 -6.76
C LYS A 138 17.19 -31.69 -7.18
N TRP A 139 17.74 -31.35 -8.35
CA TRP A 139 18.98 -31.95 -8.84
C TRP A 139 20.14 -31.68 -7.90
N VAL A 140 20.33 -30.41 -7.53
CA VAL A 140 21.43 -30.01 -6.64
C VAL A 140 21.24 -30.58 -5.24
N LYS A 141 20.02 -30.51 -4.68
CA LYS A 141 19.76 -31.07 -3.34
C LYS A 141 20.00 -32.58 -3.28
N LYS A 142 19.82 -33.30 -4.39
CA LYS A 142 20.15 -34.73 -4.48
C LYS A 142 21.66 -34.97 -4.58
N ALA A 143 22.41 -34.04 -5.18
CA ALA A 143 23.82 -34.20 -5.49
C ALA A 143 24.76 -33.88 -4.32
N VAL A 144 24.36 -32.97 -3.41
CA VAL A 144 25.15 -32.52 -2.26
C VAL A 144 24.43 -32.71 -0.92
N LYS A 145 25.19 -32.76 0.17
CA LYS A 145 24.68 -32.84 1.55
C LYS A 145 24.64 -31.49 2.24
N ILE A 146 25.54 -30.57 1.85
CA ILE A 146 25.54 -29.19 2.34
C ILE A 146 24.25 -28.43 1.97
N PRO A 147 23.88 -27.37 2.72
CA PRO A 147 22.70 -26.56 2.43
C PRO A 147 22.71 -25.91 1.05
N VAL A 148 21.52 -25.78 0.46
CA VAL A 148 21.26 -25.22 -0.87
C VAL A 148 20.32 -24.03 -0.76
N PHE A 149 20.78 -22.86 -1.20
CA PHE A 149 19.99 -21.64 -1.29
C PHE A 149 19.71 -21.26 -2.74
N ILE A 150 18.51 -20.79 -3.07
CA ILE A 150 18.21 -20.29 -4.42
C ILE A 150 18.21 -18.76 -4.42
N LYS A 151 19.06 -18.12 -5.23
CA LYS A 151 19.10 -16.65 -5.36
C LYS A 151 18.03 -16.16 -6.33
N LEU A 152 17.00 -15.54 -5.81
CA LEU A 152 15.78 -15.16 -6.53
C LEU A 152 15.93 -13.84 -7.28
N THR A 153 15.28 -13.75 -8.43
CA THR A 153 15.13 -12.50 -9.20
C THR A 153 13.90 -11.74 -8.70
N PRO A 154 13.98 -10.41 -8.51
CA PRO A 154 12.79 -9.60 -8.24
C PRO A 154 11.98 -9.32 -9.51
N ASN A 155 12.50 -9.67 -10.69
CA ASN A 155 11.90 -9.34 -11.99
C ASN A 155 10.85 -10.40 -12.37
N ILE A 156 9.87 -10.64 -11.50
CA ILE A 156 8.82 -11.63 -11.67
C ILE A 156 7.53 -11.11 -11.03
N THR A 157 6.38 -11.55 -11.52
CA THR A 157 5.07 -11.13 -11.02
C THR A 157 4.83 -11.55 -9.57
N ASP A 158 5.13 -12.80 -9.24
CA ASP A 158 4.98 -13.35 -7.90
C ASP A 158 6.23 -14.13 -7.48
N ILE A 159 7.09 -13.46 -6.72
CA ILE A 159 8.33 -14.06 -6.19
C ILE A 159 8.05 -15.20 -5.20
N THR A 160 6.89 -15.18 -4.53
CA THR A 160 6.54 -16.21 -3.55
C THR A 160 6.29 -17.56 -4.21
N SER A 161 5.73 -17.58 -5.42
CA SER A 161 5.55 -18.79 -6.22
C SER A 161 6.88 -19.48 -6.57
N ILE A 162 7.93 -18.69 -6.87
CA ILE A 162 9.26 -19.20 -7.17
C ILE A 162 9.93 -19.75 -5.90
N ALA A 163 9.80 -19.03 -4.78
CA ALA A 163 10.29 -19.50 -3.49
C ALA A 163 9.60 -20.81 -3.05
N GLU A 164 8.29 -20.94 -3.28
CA GLU A 164 7.56 -22.19 -3.02
C GLU A 164 8.05 -23.33 -3.91
N ALA A 165 8.29 -23.06 -5.19
CA ALA A 165 8.82 -24.05 -6.13
C ALA A 165 10.23 -24.54 -5.73
N ALA A 166 11.08 -23.64 -5.23
CA ALA A 166 12.40 -24.01 -4.68
C ALA A 166 12.28 -24.92 -3.45
N HIS A 167 11.34 -24.62 -2.54
CA HIS A 167 11.22 -25.33 -1.27
C HIS A 167 10.40 -26.63 -1.39
N LYS A 168 9.12 -26.54 -1.74
CA LYS A 168 8.11 -27.61 -1.70
C LYS A 168 7.68 -28.11 -3.09
N GLY A 169 8.18 -27.48 -4.15
CA GLY A 169 7.85 -27.70 -5.56
C GLY A 169 6.51 -27.15 -6.03
N ILE A 170 6.08 -27.59 -7.20
CA ILE A 170 5.02 -26.94 -7.97
C ILE A 170 3.65 -27.44 -7.55
N ARG A 171 2.77 -26.54 -7.06
CA ARG A 171 1.33 -26.80 -7.06
C ARG A 171 0.78 -26.65 -8.47
N LYS A 172 0.56 -27.76 -9.17
CA LYS A 172 -0.17 -27.74 -10.45
C LYS A 172 -1.67 -27.83 -10.18
N VAL A 173 -2.37 -26.70 -10.26
CA VAL A 173 -3.85 -26.72 -10.30
C VAL A 173 -4.25 -27.10 -11.72
N ILE A 174 -4.60 -28.37 -11.93
CA ILE A 174 -5.15 -28.83 -13.22
C ILE A 174 -6.65 -28.59 -13.19
N PHE A 175 -7.13 -27.60 -13.93
CA PHE A 175 -8.55 -27.50 -14.26
C PHE A 175 -8.91 -28.62 -15.25
N ARG A 176 -9.38 -29.77 -14.73
CA ARG A 176 -10.07 -30.77 -15.56
C ARG A 176 -11.54 -30.37 -15.74
N GLY A 177 -11.77 -29.31 -16.51
CA GLY A 177 -13.09 -29.03 -17.07
C GLY A 177 -13.12 -29.48 -18.53
N ARG A 178 -14.12 -30.27 -18.93
CA ARG A 178 -14.47 -30.36 -20.36
C ARG A 178 -14.93 -28.98 -20.78
N VAL A 179 -14.08 -28.22 -21.46
CA VAL A 179 -14.54 -27.05 -22.21
C VAL A 179 -15.41 -27.61 -23.34
N PRO A 180 -16.70 -27.25 -23.45
CA PRO A 180 -17.46 -27.63 -24.63
C PRO A 180 -16.76 -27.03 -25.84
N ALA A 181 -16.36 -27.87 -26.78
CA ALA A 181 -15.79 -27.42 -28.03
C ALA A 181 -16.82 -26.52 -28.74
N PHE A 182 -16.52 -25.23 -28.87
CA PHE A 182 -17.26 -24.35 -29.76
C PHE A 182 -16.98 -24.77 -31.20
N VAL A 183 -17.84 -25.62 -31.75
CA VAL A 183 -17.84 -25.96 -33.18
C VAL A 183 -18.39 -24.75 -33.94
N TRP A 184 -17.51 -23.98 -34.57
CA TRP A 184 -17.91 -22.98 -35.55
C TRP A 184 -18.40 -23.68 -36.82
N ARG A 185 -19.73 -23.78 -36.99
CA ARG A 185 -20.33 -24.05 -38.30
C ARG A 185 -20.52 -22.73 -39.04
N LYS A 186 -19.67 -22.49 -40.04
CA LYS A 186 -19.84 -21.42 -41.03
C LYS A 186 -21.03 -21.81 -41.92
N LYS A 187 -22.15 -21.08 -41.83
CA LYS A 187 -23.28 -21.24 -42.75
C LYS A 187 -23.72 -19.87 -43.27
N GLY A 188 -23.47 -19.64 -44.57
CA GLY A 188 -24.13 -18.61 -45.37
C GLY A 188 -23.73 -17.16 -45.07
N GLY A 189 -23.18 -16.47 -46.08
CA GLY A 189 -22.76 -15.09 -45.96
C GLY A 189 -23.90 -14.10 -45.71
N LYS A 190 -23.67 -13.19 -44.75
CA LYS A 190 -23.95 -11.74 -44.73
C LYS A 190 -23.91 -11.30 -43.27
N THR A 191 -22.93 -10.48 -42.91
CA THR A 191 -22.88 -9.77 -41.62
C THR A 191 -23.64 -8.45 -41.78
N SER A 192 -24.82 -8.35 -41.19
CA SER A 192 -25.50 -7.08 -40.93
C SER A 192 -25.82 -6.99 -39.44
N PHE A 193 -25.43 -5.87 -38.83
CA PHE A 193 -25.68 -5.56 -37.43
C PHE A 193 -26.84 -4.56 -37.38
N SER A 194 -27.97 -4.96 -36.80
CA SER A 194 -29.09 -4.08 -36.45
C SER A 194 -29.55 -4.45 -35.04
N PRO A 195 -29.73 -3.48 -34.12
CA PRO A 195 -30.32 -3.74 -32.81
C PRO A 195 -31.82 -4.06 -32.97
N PRO A 196 -32.43 -4.89 -32.10
CA PRO A 196 -33.86 -5.18 -32.19
C PRO A 196 -34.67 -3.99 -31.66
N ASP A 197 -35.57 -3.50 -32.50
CA ASP A 197 -36.73 -2.70 -32.10
C ASP A 197 -37.64 -3.53 -31.20
N GLN A 198 -38.18 -2.86 -30.18
CA GLN A 198 -39.24 -3.36 -29.31
C GLN A 198 -40.57 -3.32 -30.05
N ASP A 199 -41.14 -4.49 -30.31
CA ASP A 199 -42.60 -4.64 -30.30
C ASP A 199 -42.96 -6.13 -30.24
N SER A 200 -43.49 -6.57 -29.10
CA SER A 200 -44.17 -7.85 -28.97
C SER A 200 -45.42 -7.66 -28.12
N ASN A 201 -46.53 -7.34 -28.78
CA ASN A 201 -47.83 -7.81 -28.33
C ASN A 201 -47.96 -9.27 -28.79
N LEU A 202 -47.97 -10.22 -27.86
CA LEU A 202 -48.86 -11.38 -27.86
C LEU A 202 -48.61 -12.24 -26.61
N ASP A 203 -49.71 -12.42 -25.88
CA ASP A 203 -49.85 -13.04 -24.58
C ASP A 203 -49.63 -14.56 -24.52
N HIS A 204 -49.17 -14.99 -23.33
CA HIS A 204 -49.34 -16.29 -22.65
C HIS A 204 -48.53 -17.53 -23.14
N PRO A 205 -48.29 -18.54 -22.28
CA PRO A 205 -47.65 -18.57 -20.96
C PRO A 205 -46.54 -19.64 -20.94
N VAL A 206 -45.25 -19.29 -20.85
CA VAL A 206 -44.19 -20.31 -20.93
C VAL A 206 -43.00 -19.97 -20.02
N ILE A 207 -42.87 -20.81 -18.98
CA ILE A 207 -41.65 -21.21 -18.27
C ILE A 207 -41.16 -20.27 -17.16
N ASP A 208 -41.82 -20.45 -16.02
CA ASP A 208 -41.15 -20.54 -14.72
C ASP A 208 -40.27 -21.81 -14.73
N SER A 209 -38.97 -21.64 -14.99
CA SER A 209 -37.89 -22.51 -14.48
C SER A 209 -36.54 -21.94 -14.92
N LEU A 210 -36.12 -20.88 -14.21
CA LEU A 210 -34.72 -20.73 -13.88
C LEU A 210 -34.33 -21.96 -13.05
N VAL A 211 -33.91 -23.02 -13.75
CA VAL A 211 -33.28 -24.17 -13.12
C VAL A 211 -32.00 -23.65 -12.49
N TYR A 212 -32.09 -23.35 -11.20
CA TYR A 212 -30.99 -23.48 -10.26
C TYR A 212 -30.39 -24.87 -10.49
N PHE A 213 -29.37 -24.96 -11.34
CA PHE A 213 -28.49 -26.11 -11.30
C PHE A 213 -27.73 -26.01 -9.98
N LYS A 214 -28.32 -26.60 -8.93
CA LYS A 214 -27.54 -27.27 -7.88
C LYS A 214 -26.69 -28.32 -8.57
N SER A 215 -25.57 -27.89 -9.13
CA SER A 215 -24.51 -28.78 -9.55
C SER A 215 -23.80 -29.23 -8.28
N SER A 216 -24.31 -30.30 -7.67
CA SER A 216 -23.57 -31.19 -6.76
C SER A 216 -22.43 -31.95 -7.49
N ALA A 217 -21.85 -31.33 -8.52
CA ALA A 217 -20.79 -31.87 -9.37
C ALA A 217 -19.56 -30.93 -9.45
N LEU A 218 -19.53 -29.86 -8.63
CA LEU A 218 -18.32 -29.05 -8.40
C LEU A 218 -17.51 -29.52 -7.19
N ASP A 219 -17.92 -30.60 -6.53
CA ASP A 219 -17.23 -31.16 -5.34
C ASP A 219 -15.96 -31.96 -5.68
N HIS A 220 -15.55 -32.00 -6.95
CA HIS A 220 -14.33 -32.66 -7.38
C HIS A 220 -13.42 -31.73 -8.19
N VAL A 221 -13.12 -30.54 -7.66
CA VAL A 221 -11.79 -29.97 -7.90
C VAL A 221 -10.82 -30.81 -7.06
N ALA A 222 -10.44 -31.97 -7.59
CA ALA A 222 -9.28 -32.69 -7.09
C ALA A 222 -8.07 -31.80 -7.34
N THR A 223 -7.71 -30.99 -6.34
CA THR A 223 -6.37 -30.44 -6.25
C THR A 223 -5.45 -31.62 -5.95
N GLU A 224 -5.00 -32.31 -6.99
CA GLU A 224 -3.81 -33.16 -6.87
C GLU A 224 -2.66 -32.23 -6.48
N VAL A 225 -2.40 -32.15 -5.17
CA VAL A 225 -1.16 -31.62 -4.64
C VAL A 225 -0.10 -32.63 -5.02
N ASP A 226 0.53 -32.42 -6.17
CA ASP A 226 1.75 -33.14 -6.47
C ASP A 226 2.80 -32.68 -5.44
N SER A 227 3.01 -33.51 -4.41
CA SER A 227 3.92 -33.29 -3.28
C SER A 227 5.40 -33.39 -3.70
N ARG A 228 5.74 -32.77 -4.82
CA ARG A 228 7.06 -32.77 -5.43
C ARG A 228 8.00 -31.87 -4.62
N TYR A 229 8.70 -32.38 -3.62
CA TYR A 229 9.62 -31.58 -2.79
C TYR A 229 10.81 -31.03 -3.61
N GLY A 230 10.95 -29.70 -3.69
CA GLY A 230 12.04 -29.01 -4.41
C GLY A 230 13.36 -29.06 -3.66
N GLY A 231 13.31 -29.09 -2.33
CA GLY A 231 14.44 -29.46 -1.49
C GLY A 231 15.41 -28.35 -1.12
N ALA A 232 15.23 -27.12 -1.60
CA ALA A 232 16.07 -26.00 -1.13
C ALA A 232 15.92 -25.82 0.38
N ASP A 233 17.04 -25.55 1.05
CA ASP A 233 17.11 -25.28 2.48
C ASP A 233 16.80 -23.80 2.77
N GLY A 234 16.83 -22.93 1.77
CA GLY A 234 16.48 -21.53 1.88
C GLY A 234 16.49 -20.80 0.54
N VAL A 235 16.24 -19.50 0.59
CA VAL A 235 16.35 -18.60 -0.58
C VAL A 235 17.15 -17.36 -0.23
N SER A 236 17.74 -16.75 -1.25
CA SER A 236 18.38 -15.46 -1.15
C SER A 236 17.57 -14.43 -1.94
N ALA A 237 17.02 -13.42 -1.25
CA ALA A 237 16.07 -12.48 -1.81
C ALA A 237 16.56 -11.05 -1.55
N ILE A 238 17.01 -10.28 -2.55
CA ILE A 238 16.86 -10.46 -4.02
C ILE A 238 18.16 -10.25 -4.80
N ASN A 239 18.18 -10.69 -6.06
CA ASN A 239 19.13 -10.18 -7.04
C ASN A 239 18.70 -8.76 -7.53
N THR A 240 19.46 -8.20 -8.47
CA THR A 240 19.25 -6.86 -9.02
C THR A 240 17.92 -6.70 -9.78
N VAL A 241 17.39 -5.48 -9.74
CA VAL A 241 16.18 -5.07 -10.47
C VAL A 241 16.58 -4.67 -11.89
N GLN A 242 15.92 -5.20 -12.91
CA GLN A 242 16.24 -4.88 -14.30
C GLN A 242 15.90 -3.41 -14.61
N GLY A 243 16.80 -2.71 -15.30
CA GLY A 243 16.57 -1.31 -15.67
C GLY A 243 17.54 -0.76 -16.72
N LEU A 244 17.32 0.51 -17.07
CA LEU A 244 18.20 1.33 -17.89
C LEU A 244 18.45 2.64 -17.12
N MET A 245 19.71 2.96 -16.84
CA MET A 245 20.03 4.00 -15.85
C MET A 245 20.00 5.42 -16.43
N GLU A 246 20.57 5.60 -17.62
CA GLU A 246 20.71 6.92 -18.20
C GLU A 246 20.75 6.83 -19.73
N VAL A 247 20.04 7.76 -20.37
CA VAL A 247 20.20 8.09 -21.78
C VAL A 247 20.49 9.59 -21.86
N LYS A 248 21.63 9.93 -22.45
CA LYS A 248 22.09 11.32 -22.58
C LYS A 248 21.23 12.08 -23.60
N ALA A 249 21.32 13.42 -23.59
CA ALA A 249 20.59 14.28 -24.52
C ALA A 249 20.85 13.96 -26.01
N ASN A 250 22.01 13.39 -26.34
CA ASN A 250 22.34 12.93 -27.70
C ASN A 250 21.89 11.48 -28.00
N SER A 251 20.95 10.94 -27.22
CA SER A 251 20.45 9.56 -27.29
C SER A 251 21.48 8.45 -27.01
N THR A 252 22.69 8.79 -26.56
CA THR A 252 23.69 7.78 -26.17
C THR A 252 23.38 7.25 -24.76
N PRO A 253 23.33 5.93 -24.54
CA PRO A 253 23.13 5.36 -23.21
C PRO A 253 24.36 5.53 -22.30
N TRP A 254 24.18 5.29 -21.00
CA TRP A 254 25.29 5.07 -20.08
C TRP A 254 24.98 3.89 -19.15
N PRO A 255 25.78 2.80 -19.16
CA PRO A 255 27.06 2.62 -19.88
C PRO A 255 26.90 2.48 -21.40
N ALA A 256 27.93 2.92 -22.15
CA ALA A 256 28.01 2.81 -23.61
C ALA A 256 29.27 2.03 -24.02
N VAL A 257 29.08 0.90 -24.72
CA VAL A 257 30.12 -0.06 -25.10
C VAL A 257 30.44 0.04 -26.59
N GLY A 258 31.74 -0.02 -26.92
CA GLY A 258 32.23 -0.07 -28.31
C GLY A 258 32.07 1.23 -29.09
N LYS A 259 32.46 1.22 -30.38
CA LYS A 259 32.40 2.40 -31.27
C LYS A 259 30.96 2.86 -31.52
N GLN A 260 30.02 1.92 -31.55
CA GLN A 260 28.59 2.15 -31.73
C GLN A 260 27.91 2.69 -30.47
N LYS A 261 28.61 2.73 -29.33
CA LYS A 261 28.09 3.20 -28.03
C LYS A 261 26.80 2.47 -27.61
N SER A 262 26.76 1.16 -27.85
CA SER A 262 25.60 0.33 -27.57
C SER A 262 25.50 0.00 -26.07
N THR A 263 24.30 -0.39 -25.63
CA THR A 263 24.08 -0.89 -24.26
C THR A 263 23.09 -2.05 -24.27
N THR A 264 22.93 -2.68 -23.12
CA THR A 264 21.82 -3.61 -22.84
C THR A 264 21.18 -3.21 -21.51
N TYR A 265 19.99 -3.75 -21.21
CA TYR A 265 19.41 -3.56 -19.89
C TYR A 265 20.35 -4.08 -18.82
N GLY A 266 20.50 -3.33 -17.73
CA GLY A 266 21.37 -3.63 -16.60
C GLY A 266 20.61 -4.01 -15.35
N GLY A 267 21.35 -4.38 -14.31
CA GLY A 267 20.85 -4.72 -12.99
C GLY A 267 21.08 -3.56 -12.04
N VAL A 268 20.00 -2.94 -11.59
CA VAL A 268 19.98 -1.89 -10.57
C VAL A 268 20.15 -2.53 -9.19
N SER A 269 21.01 -1.92 -8.38
CA SER A 269 21.34 -2.30 -7.01
C SER A 269 21.45 -1.07 -6.13
N GLY A 270 21.61 -1.24 -4.82
CA GLY A 270 21.75 -0.15 -3.85
C GLY A 270 20.46 0.20 -3.14
N ASN A 271 20.47 1.31 -2.39
CA ASN A 271 19.35 1.72 -1.53
C ASN A 271 18.05 1.93 -2.31
N ALA A 272 18.15 2.31 -3.59
CA ALA A 272 16.98 2.43 -4.47
C ALA A 272 16.20 1.10 -4.63
N THR A 273 16.83 -0.06 -4.44
CA THR A 273 16.16 -1.37 -4.54
C THR A 273 15.73 -1.92 -3.18
N ARG A 274 16.00 -1.22 -2.07
CA ARG A 274 15.65 -1.66 -0.72
C ARG A 274 14.15 -1.93 -0.55
N PRO A 275 13.22 -1.08 -1.04
CA PRO A 275 11.79 -1.36 -0.89
C PRO A 275 11.37 -2.68 -1.56
N VAL A 276 11.97 -3.01 -2.71
CA VAL A 276 11.72 -4.27 -3.42
C VAL A 276 12.28 -5.47 -2.64
N GLY A 277 13.47 -5.32 -2.04
CA GLY A 277 14.07 -6.34 -1.18
C GLY A 277 13.25 -6.62 0.08
N LEU A 278 12.82 -5.58 0.80
CA LEU A 278 11.97 -5.72 1.99
C LEU A 278 10.61 -6.36 1.66
N TYR A 279 9.99 -5.96 0.54
CA TYR A 279 8.77 -6.59 0.04
C TYR A 279 8.99 -8.09 -0.22
N ALA A 280 10.02 -8.44 -0.98
CA ALA A 280 10.30 -9.84 -1.32
C ALA A 280 10.52 -10.71 -0.07
N VAL A 281 11.37 -10.25 0.85
CA VAL A 281 11.68 -10.98 2.10
C VAL A 281 10.42 -11.17 2.94
N SER A 282 9.67 -10.10 3.19
CA SER A 282 8.46 -10.17 4.01
C SER A 282 7.34 -11.00 3.37
N ALA A 283 7.15 -10.90 2.05
CA ALA A 283 6.18 -11.70 1.32
C ALA A 283 6.51 -13.20 1.38
N ILE A 284 7.79 -13.57 1.16
CA ILE A 284 8.24 -14.97 1.24
C ILE A 284 8.08 -15.50 2.68
N ALA A 285 8.55 -14.75 3.69
CA ALA A 285 8.47 -15.17 5.09
C ALA A 285 7.03 -15.37 5.57
N LYS A 286 6.08 -14.55 5.10
CA LYS A 286 4.65 -14.74 5.39
C LYS A 286 4.06 -15.96 4.70
N LYS A 287 4.48 -16.24 3.47
CA LYS A 287 3.96 -17.35 2.66
C LYS A 287 4.49 -18.69 3.15
N ILE A 288 5.80 -18.77 3.41
CA ILE A 288 6.52 -20.00 3.74
C ILE A 288 7.13 -19.84 5.13
N LYS A 289 6.38 -20.30 6.14
CA LYS A 289 6.84 -20.26 7.54
C LYS A 289 8.12 -21.07 7.72
N ASP A 290 9.00 -20.55 8.58
CA ASP A 290 10.26 -21.18 9.00
C ASP A 290 11.22 -21.52 7.85
N PHE A 291 11.05 -20.89 6.69
CA PHE A 291 11.93 -21.06 5.55
C PHE A 291 13.07 -20.03 5.60
N PRO A 292 14.34 -20.45 5.72
CA PRO A 292 15.47 -19.53 5.79
C PRO A 292 15.57 -18.58 4.61
N ILE A 293 15.72 -17.28 4.90
CA ILE A 293 15.91 -16.24 3.90
C ILE A 293 17.23 -15.49 4.15
N LEU A 294 18.08 -15.44 3.13
CA LEU A 294 19.23 -14.52 3.07
C LEU A 294 18.75 -13.22 2.42
N GLY A 295 18.52 -12.18 3.22
CA GLY A 295 18.01 -10.88 2.76
C GLY A 295 19.07 -10.09 2.00
N ILE A 296 18.72 -9.50 0.87
CA ILE A 296 19.61 -8.74 0.00
C ILE A 296 18.84 -7.56 -0.61
N GLY A 297 19.48 -6.39 -0.68
CA GLY A 297 18.98 -5.25 -1.47
C GLY A 297 19.05 -3.95 -0.70
N GLY A 298 20.06 -3.12 -1.01
CA GLY A 298 20.18 -1.77 -0.42
C GLY A 298 20.44 -1.75 1.08
N ILE A 299 21.11 -2.76 1.63
CA ILE A 299 21.53 -2.82 3.03
C ILE A 299 22.84 -2.06 3.17
N ASP A 300 22.83 -0.99 3.96
CA ASP A 300 23.91 0.00 4.06
C ASP A 300 24.28 0.38 5.50
N SER A 301 23.65 -0.26 6.49
CA SER A 301 23.82 0.06 7.91
C SER A 301 23.30 -1.07 8.81
N ALA A 302 23.60 -0.98 10.10
CA ALA A 302 23.01 -1.84 11.12
C ALA A 302 21.48 -1.71 11.21
N ASP A 303 20.95 -0.49 11.07
CA ASP A 303 19.52 -0.21 11.10
C ASP A 303 18.79 -0.94 9.96
N THR A 304 19.28 -0.79 8.73
CA THR A 304 18.66 -1.45 7.58
C THR A 304 18.87 -2.96 7.63
N SER A 305 19.96 -3.44 8.21
CA SER A 305 20.14 -4.86 8.52
C SER A 305 19.06 -5.37 9.47
N LEU A 306 18.76 -4.64 10.55
CA LEU A 306 17.70 -4.98 11.49
C LEU A 306 16.32 -4.99 10.83
N GLN A 307 16.03 -4.05 9.91
CA GLN A 307 14.77 -4.06 9.14
C GLN A 307 14.58 -5.36 8.36
N PHE A 308 15.62 -5.84 7.66
CA PHE A 308 15.55 -7.12 6.93
C PHE A 308 15.34 -8.30 7.87
N LEU A 309 16.01 -8.33 9.02
CA LEU A 309 15.80 -9.36 10.04
C LEU A 309 14.35 -9.35 10.53
N GLN A 310 13.83 -8.18 10.90
CA GLN A 310 12.45 -8.02 11.35
C GLN A 310 11.41 -8.38 10.27
N CYS A 311 11.76 -8.23 8.99
CA CYS A 311 10.95 -8.69 7.85
C CYS A 311 11.05 -10.20 7.59
N GLY A 312 11.89 -10.96 8.30
CA GLY A 312 11.96 -12.41 8.24
C GLY A 312 13.24 -13.00 7.66
N ALA A 313 14.24 -12.17 7.32
CA ALA A 313 15.56 -12.68 6.95
C ALA A 313 16.29 -13.25 8.18
N SER A 314 17.04 -14.33 7.99
CA SER A 314 17.90 -14.91 9.02
C SER A 314 19.33 -14.34 8.99
N ALA A 315 19.73 -13.83 7.83
CA ALA A 315 21.02 -13.20 7.59
C ALA A 315 20.90 -12.21 6.43
N VAL A 316 21.83 -11.25 6.33
CA VAL A 316 21.77 -10.16 5.33
C VAL A 316 23.02 -10.11 4.47
N GLN A 317 22.87 -9.97 3.16
CA GLN A 317 23.93 -9.85 2.14
C GLN A 317 24.13 -8.39 1.71
N ILE A 318 25.39 -7.97 1.57
CA ILE A 318 25.80 -6.59 1.31
C ILE A 318 26.65 -6.55 0.03
N GLY A 319 26.23 -5.70 -0.92
CA GLY A 319 26.93 -5.47 -2.19
C GLY A 319 27.26 -3.98 -2.39
N SER A 320 26.26 -3.18 -2.75
CA SER A 320 26.46 -1.78 -3.16
C SER A 320 27.04 -0.86 -2.07
N ALA A 321 26.80 -1.13 -0.79
CA ALA A 321 27.40 -0.35 0.29
C ALA A 321 28.93 -0.50 0.33
N ILE A 322 29.43 -1.71 0.10
CA ILE A 322 30.88 -1.96 -0.04
C ILE A 322 31.42 -1.27 -1.30
N GLN A 323 30.66 -1.24 -2.41
CA GLN A 323 31.07 -0.50 -3.61
C GLN A 323 31.16 1.01 -3.37
N ASN A 324 30.34 1.55 -2.46
CA ASN A 324 30.38 2.95 -2.06
C ASN A 324 31.56 3.27 -1.11
N GLN A 325 32.08 2.26 -0.42
CA GLN A 325 33.06 2.42 0.65
C GLN A 325 34.12 1.30 0.54
N ASP A 326 34.18 0.41 1.52
CA ASP A 326 35.13 -0.70 1.62
C ASP A 326 34.65 -1.74 2.67
N PHE A 327 35.48 -2.74 2.97
CA PHE A 327 35.10 -3.83 3.86
C PHE A 327 35.02 -3.45 5.35
N THR A 328 35.58 -2.32 5.78
CA THR A 328 35.54 -1.88 7.19
C THR A 328 34.13 -1.60 7.70
N LEU A 329 33.16 -1.40 6.79
CA LEU A 329 31.73 -1.28 7.12
C LEU A 329 31.20 -2.42 8.02
N ILE A 330 31.81 -3.60 7.97
CA ILE A 330 31.39 -4.71 8.83
C ILE A 330 31.50 -4.37 10.33
N GLU A 331 32.48 -3.54 10.73
CA GLU A 331 32.66 -3.12 12.12
C GLU A 331 31.51 -2.22 12.57
N ASP A 332 31.12 -1.26 11.73
CA ASP A 332 29.96 -0.39 11.95
C ASP A 332 28.66 -1.21 12.05
N TYR A 333 28.46 -2.19 11.16
CA TYR A 333 27.22 -2.97 11.13
C TYR A 333 27.10 -3.85 12.38
N VAL A 334 28.20 -4.49 12.80
CA VAL A 334 28.20 -5.35 13.98
C VAL A 334 28.03 -4.53 15.26
N THR A 335 28.72 -3.41 15.39
CA THR A 335 28.62 -2.56 16.59
C THR A 335 27.26 -1.86 16.67
N GLY A 336 26.76 -1.33 15.55
CA GLY A 336 25.43 -0.73 15.46
C GLY A 336 24.31 -1.74 15.78
N LEU A 337 24.39 -2.98 15.27
CA LEU A 337 23.38 -4.00 15.55
C LEU A 337 23.40 -4.43 17.02
N LYS A 338 24.60 -4.56 17.62
CA LYS A 338 24.73 -4.80 19.07
C LYS A 338 24.11 -3.67 19.88
N ALA A 339 24.35 -2.41 19.49
CA ALA A 339 23.80 -1.25 20.15
C ALA A 339 22.26 -1.22 20.05
N LEU A 340 21.69 -1.43 18.86
CA LEU A 340 20.25 -1.50 18.65
C LEU A 340 19.59 -2.56 19.55
N LEU A 341 20.13 -3.78 19.57
CA LEU A 341 19.60 -4.86 20.43
C LEU A 341 19.79 -4.55 21.92
N TYR A 342 20.92 -3.96 22.30
CA TYR A 342 21.17 -3.58 23.69
C TYR A 342 20.18 -2.50 24.17
N LEU A 343 19.94 -1.46 23.37
CA LEU A 343 19.02 -0.37 23.74
C LEU A 343 17.58 -0.84 23.91
N GLU A 344 17.13 -1.86 23.17
CA GLU A 344 15.81 -2.47 23.41
C GLU A 344 15.63 -2.97 24.86
N SER A 345 16.73 -3.30 25.56
CA SER A 345 16.72 -3.78 26.94
C SER A 345 16.82 -2.69 28.01
N VAL A 346 16.96 -1.42 27.62
CA VAL A 346 17.14 -0.28 28.55
C VAL A 346 15.84 0.53 28.63
N LYS A 347 15.19 0.53 29.80
CA LYS A 347 13.86 1.16 29.98
C LYS A 347 13.89 2.67 29.84
N GLU A 348 14.95 3.30 30.33
CA GLU A 348 15.13 4.76 30.34
C GLU A 348 15.25 5.32 28.93
N LEU A 349 15.56 4.47 27.95
CA LEU A 349 15.74 4.81 26.54
C LEU A 349 14.62 4.25 25.66
N ALA A 350 13.51 3.77 26.26
CA ALA A 350 12.42 3.11 25.53
C ALA A 350 11.68 4.01 24.53
N ASN A 351 11.81 5.34 24.66
CA ASN A 351 11.22 6.32 23.73
C ASN A 351 12.18 6.74 22.60
N TRP A 352 13.38 6.16 22.53
CA TRP A 352 14.30 6.35 21.41
C TRP A 352 13.84 5.53 20.21
N ASP A 353 14.10 6.03 19.01
CA ASP A 353 13.94 5.27 17.78
C ASP A 353 15.29 4.67 17.39
N GLY A 354 15.51 3.41 17.80
CA GLY A 354 16.80 2.75 17.67
C GLY A 354 17.89 3.53 18.41
N LEU A 355 18.89 4.02 17.66
CA LEU A 355 19.99 4.84 18.21
C LEU A 355 19.66 6.35 18.26
N SER A 356 18.49 6.76 17.80
CA SER A 356 18.10 8.17 17.70
C SER A 356 17.35 8.62 18.96
N PRO A 357 17.87 9.59 19.73
CA PRO A 357 17.11 10.18 20.83
C PRO A 357 15.88 10.93 20.31
N PRO A 358 14.82 11.07 21.15
CA PRO A 358 13.71 11.95 20.83
C PRO A 358 14.18 13.34 20.43
N ILE A 359 13.72 13.83 19.29
CA ILE A 359 14.11 15.15 18.80
C ILE A 359 13.51 16.21 19.72
N ILE A 360 14.38 17.00 20.34
CA ILE A 360 14.01 18.17 21.13
C ILE A 360 13.70 19.36 20.22
N LYS A 361 12.86 20.29 20.69
CA LYS A 361 12.65 21.58 20.02
C LYS A 361 13.98 22.29 19.82
N HIS A 362 14.37 22.51 18.57
CA HIS A 362 15.67 23.08 18.25
C HIS A 362 15.62 24.04 17.06
N GLN A 363 16.61 24.93 17.03
CA GLN A 363 16.99 25.69 15.84
C GLN A 363 18.48 25.49 15.62
N LYS A 364 18.86 25.08 14.41
CA LYS A 364 20.27 24.76 14.06
C LYS A 364 20.92 23.77 15.06
N GLY A 365 20.15 22.79 15.54
CA GLY A 365 20.61 21.79 16.52
C GLY A 365 20.72 22.28 17.96
N LYS A 366 20.38 23.53 18.27
CA LYS A 366 20.41 24.08 19.63
C LYS A 366 19.02 24.12 20.26
N PRO A 367 18.86 23.75 21.54
CA PRO A 367 17.58 23.85 22.25
C PRO A 367 17.01 25.28 22.20
N VAL A 368 15.69 25.40 22.04
CA VAL A 368 15.00 26.70 21.89
C VAL A 368 14.16 27.02 23.12
N ILE A 369 14.27 28.27 23.60
CA ILE A 369 13.31 28.86 24.53
C ILE A 369 12.15 29.39 23.69
N SER A 370 10.96 28.86 23.92
CA SER A 370 9.78 29.28 23.17
C SER A 370 9.38 30.71 23.55
N CYS A 371 9.23 31.58 22.53
CA CYS A 371 8.92 32.98 22.72
C CYS A 371 7.64 33.33 21.95
N THR A 372 6.73 34.03 22.61
CA THR A 372 5.47 34.49 22.00
C THR A 372 5.38 36.01 22.01
N ASP A 373 4.62 36.55 21.07
CA ASP A 373 4.16 37.94 21.11
C ASP A 373 3.07 38.15 22.19
N ASN A 374 2.52 39.36 22.25
CA ASN A 374 1.47 39.73 23.21
C ASN A 374 0.11 39.07 22.92
N THR A 375 -0.06 38.50 21.72
CA THR A 375 -1.26 37.77 21.31
C THR A 375 -1.14 36.27 21.57
N GLY A 376 0.02 35.80 22.05
CA GLY A 376 0.32 34.40 22.28
C GLY A 376 0.84 33.65 21.05
N LYS A 377 1.00 34.33 19.89
CA LYS A 377 1.57 33.73 18.68
C LYS A 377 3.08 33.57 18.82
N LYS A 378 3.62 32.48 18.29
CA LYS A 378 5.06 32.19 18.32
C LYS A 378 5.82 33.17 17.42
N LEU A 379 6.95 33.64 17.90
CA LEU A 379 7.81 34.56 17.16
C LEU A 379 8.74 33.76 16.23
N PRO A 380 8.80 34.05 14.92
CA PRO A 380 9.76 33.41 14.02
C PRO A 380 11.19 33.91 14.27
N HIS A 381 12.17 33.27 13.61
CA HIS A 381 13.61 33.45 13.84
C HIS A 381 14.28 34.44 12.86
N PHE A 382 13.56 35.47 12.41
CA PHE A 382 14.08 36.47 11.46
C PHE A 382 13.46 37.86 11.67
N GLY A 383 14.10 38.90 11.10
CA GLY A 383 13.62 40.28 11.11
C GLY A 383 13.36 40.83 12.52
N ASN A 384 12.37 41.72 12.65
CA ASN A 384 11.98 42.32 13.93
C ASN A 384 11.56 41.27 14.98
N TYR A 385 11.06 40.11 14.54
CA TYR A 385 10.70 39.02 15.45
C TYR A 385 11.94 38.45 16.15
N GLN A 386 13.07 38.37 15.46
CA GLN A 386 14.34 37.90 16.05
C GLN A 386 14.83 38.85 17.15
N GLU A 387 14.73 40.17 16.93
CA GLU A 387 15.10 41.18 17.94
C GLU A 387 14.22 41.04 19.19
N LEU A 388 12.89 40.93 19.01
CA LEU A 388 11.95 40.70 20.12
C LEU A 388 12.22 39.39 20.87
N ARG A 389 12.67 38.34 20.17
CA ARG A 389 13.10 37.09 20.82
C ARG A 389 14.36 37.31 21.65
N GLU A 390 15.34 38.04 21.14
CA GLU A 390 16.58 38.32 21.85
C GLU A 390 16.34 39.15 23.12
N GLU A 391 15.46 40.16 23.04
CA GLU A 391 15.02 40.93 24.22
C GLU A 391 14.35 40.04 25.27
N LYS A 392 13.39 39.20 24.87
CA LYS A 392 12.69 38.27 25.78
C LYS A 392 13.65 37.26 26.40
N ILE A 393 14.55 36.68 25.62
CA ILE A 393 15.54 35.72 26.12
C ILE A 393 16.53 36.41 27.06
N SER A 394 16.95 37.64 26.75
CA SER A 394 17.81 38.45 27.62
C SER A 394 17.15 38.71 28.97
N ALA A 395 15.87 39.11 28.96
CA ALA A 395 15.10 39.31 30.18
C ALA A 395 14.97 38.03 31.01
N ILE A 396 14.70 36.88 30.38
CA ILE A 396 14.64 35.57 31.06
C ILE A 396 15.99 35.22 31.69
N LYS A 397 17.10 35.47 30.97
CA LYS A 397 18.46 35.21 31.49
C LYS A 397 18.85 36.14 32.63
N MET A 398 18.43 37.40 32.59
CA MET A 398 18.68 38.34 33.70
C MET A 398 17.93 37.93 34.98
N GLN A 399 16.76 37.28 34.82
CA GLN A 399 15.96 36.79 35.93
C GLN A 399 16.37 35.39 36.43
N SER A 400 17.16 34.64 35.64
CA SER A 400 17.56 33.29 36.02
C SER A 400 18.78 33.29 36.93
N ASN A 401 18.72 32.48 38.01
CA ASN A 401 19.89 32.22 38.85
C ASN A 401 20.55 30.89 38.44
N LEU A 402 21.52 30.97 37.54
CA LEU A 402 22.28 29.80 37.06
C LEU A 402 23.14 29.14 38.14
N LEU A 403 23.39 29.83 39.26
CA LEU A 403 24.19 29.33 40.39
C LEU A 403 23.32 28.79 41.54
N ALA A 404 22.00 28.73 41.35
CA ALA A 404 21.12 28.15 42.35
C ALA A 404 21.48 26.67 42.59
N GLU A 405 21.57 26.26 43.85
CA GLU A 405 21.85 24.86 44.22
C GLU A 405 20.88 23.88 43.55
N SER A 406 19.63 24.28 43.32
CA SER A 406 18.61 23.51 42.61
C SER A 406 18.96 23.18 41.15
N GLN A 407 19.89 23.91 40.54
CA GLN A 407 20.41 23.64 39.19
C GLN A 407 21.73 22.85 39.20
N SER A 408 22.26 22.52 40.38
CA SER A 408 23.47 21.72 40.49
C SER A 408 23.21 20.31 39.96
N PRO A 409 24.05 19.79 39.04
CA PRO A 409 23.89 18.44 38.55
C PRO A 409 24.16 17.43 39.67
N SER A 410 23.55 16.25 39.57
CA SER A 410 23.91 15.12 40.42
C SER A 410 25.42 14.85 40.32
N PRO A 411 26.14 14.64 41.45
CA PRO A 411 27.57 14.36 41.44
C PRO A 411 27.89 13.02 40.75
N VAL A 412 26.91 12.12 40.64
CA VAL A 412 27.04 10.84 39.97
C VAL A 412 26.11 10.80 38.76
N ARG A 413 26.68 10.59 37.57
CA ARG A 413 25.90 10.31 36.35
C ARG A 413 25.45 8.85 36.38
N PRO A 414 24.15 8.55 36.29
CA PRO A 414 23.67 7.17 36.26
C PRO A 414 24.16 6.45 34.99
N CYS A 415 24.60 5.21 35.15
CA CYS A 415 24.89 4.31 34.04
C CYS A 415 23.71 3.34 33.89
N TYR A 416 22.91 3.51 32.85
CA TYR A 416 21.73 2.68 32.63
C TYR A 416 22.12 1.23 32.34
N GLN A 417 21.40 0.30 32.96
CA GLN A 417 21.62 -1.13 32.85
C GLN A 417 20.41 -1.80 32.18
N PRO A 418 20.61 -2.94 31.49
CA PRO A 418 19.52 -3.74 30.97
C PRO A 418 18.55 -4.13 32.08
N ASN A 419 17.26 -3.84 31.88
CA ASN A 419 16.20 -4.25 32.81
C ASN A 419 15.51 -5.57 32.40
N LYS A 420 15.84 -6.08 31.22
CA LYS A 420 15.37 -7.35 30.66
C LYS A 420 16.50 -7.99 29.83
N PRO A 421 16.42 -9.27 29.47
CA PRO A 421 17.42 -9.91 28.62
C PRO A 421 17.56 -9.18 27.28
N VAL A 422 18.80 -8.94 26.85
CA VAL A 422 19.10 -8.38 25.53
C VAL A 422 18.63 -9.36 24.45
N PRO A 423 17.78 -8.94 23.50
CA PRO A 423 17.32 -9.80 22.43
C PRO A 423 18.47 -10.35 21.59
N LYS A 424 18.37 -11.62 21.21
CA LYS A 424 19.26 -12.23 20.20
C LYS A 424 18.68 -12.01 18.81
N VAL A 425 19.50 -12.19 17.79
CA VAL A 425 19.06 -12.10 16.37
C VAL A 425 17.82 -12.96 16.11
N LYS A 426 17.82 -14.22 16.55
CA LYS A 426 16.67 -15.13 16.39
C LYS A 426 15.37 -14.58 16.99
N ASP A 427 15.46 -13.74 18.02
CA ASP A 427 14.29 -13.22 18.71
C ASP A 427 13.67 -12.06 17.92
N VAL A 428 14.43 -11.38 17.05
CA VAL A 428 13.96 -10.26 16.21
C VAL A 428 13.51 -10.68 14.82
N VAL A 429 13.90 -11.88 14.35
CA VAL A 429 13.52 -12.36 13.02
C VAL A 429 12.00 -12.43 12.87
N GLY A 430 11.46 -11.74 11.85
CA GLY A 430 10.05 -11.79 11.50
C GLY A 430 9.09 -10.99 12.41
N ARG A 431 9.60 -10.20 13.37
CA ARG A 431 8.75 -9.40 14.29
C ARG A 431 7.80 -8.42 13.59
N SER A 432 8.14 -7.96 12.39
CA SER A 432 7.32 -7.00 11.64
C SER A 432 6.24 -7.68 10.79
N LEU A 433 6.24 -9.00 10.64
CA LEU A 433 5.33 -9.70 9.73
C LEU A 433 3.85 -9.57 10.11
N SER A 434 3.53 -9.50 11.40
CA SER A 434 2.16 -9.31 11.91
C SER A 434 1.61 -7.92 11.61
N LYS A 435 2.47 -6.93 11.37
CA LYS A 435 2.09 -5.54 11.06
C LYS A 435 1.85 -5.31 9.56
N ILE A 436 2.15 -6.30 8.72
CA ILE A 436 2.03 -6.21 7.26
C ILE A 436 0.81 -7.02 6.85
N GLY A 437 -0.14 -6.42 6.13
CA GLY A 437 -1.40 -7.07 5.75
C GLY A 437 -2.02 -6.48 4.49
N PRO A 438 -3.13 -7.07 4.01
CA PRO A 438 -3.93 -6.44 2.96
C PRO A 438 -4.54 -5.12 3.45
N TYR A 439 -4.84 -4.21 2.53
CA TYR A 439 -5.43 -2.90 2.84
C TYR A 439 -6.72 -3.01 3.67
N SER A 440 -7.53 -4.04 3.44
CA SER A 440 -8.78 -4.30 4.17
C SER A 440 -8.59 -4.50 5.69
N ASN A 441 -7.37 -4.79 6.14
CA ASN A 441 -7.07 -4.98 7.56
C ASN A 441 -6.65 -3.67 8.26
N LEU A 442 -6.49 -2.58 7.50
CA LEU A 442 -6.15 -1.27 8.06
C LEU A 442 -7.42 -0.60 8.58
N ASP A 443 -7.37 -0.07 9.80
CA ASP A 443 -8.50 0.65 10.38
C ASP A 443 -8.66 2.01 9.67
N ASN A 444 -9.77 2.18 8.95
CA ASN A 444 -10.09 3.42 8.26
C ASN A 444 -10.85 4.44 9.13
N LYS A 445 -11.10 4.12 10.40
CA LYS A 445 -11.73 5.00 11.39
C LYS A 445 -10.69 5.70 12.27
N GLU A 446 -9.54 5.09 12.48
CA GLU A 446 -8.40 5.67 13.22
C GLU A 446 -7.57 6.57 12.29
N GLN A 447 -8.11 7.76 12.01
CA GLN A 447 -7.46 8.75 11.14
C GLN A 447 -6.53 9.66 11.93
N VAL A 448 -5.60 10.30 11.22
CA VAL A 448 -4.64 11.25 11.80
C VAL A 448 -4.72 12.62 11.13
N VAL A 449 -4.21 13.65 11.79
CA VAL A 449 -3.96 14.98 11.18
C VAL A 449 -2.54 15.45 11.47
N ALA A 450 -2.03 16.32 10.61
CA ALA A 450 -0.70 16.91 10.80
C ALA A 450 -0.73 18.04 11.85
N LEU A 451 0.30 18.11 12.68
CA LEU A 451 0.57 19.21 13.61
C LEU A 451 2.01 19.69 13.40
N ILE A 452 2.19 21.00 13.32
CA ILE A 452 3.49 21.64 13.09
C ILE A 452 3.97 22.26 14.41
N ASP A 453 5.22 21.99 14.78
CA ASP A 453 5.89 22.67 15.90
C ASP A 453 6.52 23.97 15.42
N ASP A 454 5.87 25.06 15.80
CA ASP A 454 6.26 26.42 15.44
C ASP A 454 7.70 26.78 15.86
N ASP A 455 8.20 26.26 16.98
CA ASP A 455 9.56 26.56 17.45
C ASP A 455 10.64 25.87 16.57
N MET A 456 10.27 24.80 15.86
CA MET A 456 11.16 24.05 14.97
C MET A 456 11.05 24.49 13.51
N CYS A 457 9.99 25.21 13.16
CA CYS A 457 9.75 25.68 11.81
C CYS A 457 10.89 26.59 11.33
N ILE A 458 11.28 26.43 10.06
CA ILE A 458 12.25 27.32 9.36
C ILE A 458 11.59 28.13 8.25
N ASN A 459 10.26 28.24 8.27
CA ASN A 459 9.48 29.16 7.43
C ASN A 459 9.60 28.93 5.91
N CYS A 460 9.97 27.72 5.48
CA CYS A 460 10.25 27.44 4.07
C CYS A 460 9.01 27.29 3.16
N GLY A 461 7.81 27.17 3.74
CA GLY A 461 6.56 27.01 2.99
C GLY A 461 6.36 25.67 2.25
N LYS A 462 7.28 24.69 2.37
CA LYS A 462 7.18 23.41 1.63
C LYS A 462 5.93 22.61 1.98
N CYS A 463 5.57 22.54 3.26
CA CYS A 463 4.33 21.88 3.70
C CYS A 463 3.09 22.52 3.06
N TYR A 464 3.04 23.84 3.01
CA TYR A 464 1.99 24.62 2.37
C TYR A 464 1.91 24.33 0.86
N MET A 465 3.02 24.46 0.13
CA MET A 465 3.08 24.19 -1.32
C MET A 465 2.64 22.76 -1.65
N THR A 466 3.15 21.76 -0.93
CA THR A 466 2.79 20.36 -1.16
C THR A 466 1.32 20.09 -0.83
N CYS A 467 0.77 20.69 0.22
CA CYS A 467 -0.64 20.53 0.53
C CYS A 467 -1.54 21.22 -0.53
N ASN A 468 -1.09 22.33 -1.10
CA ASN A 468 -1.83 23.03 -2.14
C ASN A 468 -1.83 22.31 -3.48
N ASP A 469 -0.66 21.92 -3.97
CA ASP A 469 -0.53 21.46 -5.35
C ASP A 469 -0.58 19.92 -5.45
N SER A 470 -0.52 19.22 -4.31
CA SER A 470 -0.52 17.74 -4.25
C SER A 470 -1.40 17.19 -3.13
N GLY A 471 -2.20 18.03 -2.48
CA GLY A 471 -3.04 17.65 -1.34
C GLY A 471 -4.41 18.31 -1.36
N TYR A 472 -4.81 18.86 -0.21
CA TYR A 472 -6.17 19.28 0.10
C TYR A 472 -6.28 20.77 0.45
N GLN A 473 -5.25 21.56 0.16
CA GLN A 473 -5.20 23.00 0.47
C GLN A 473 -5.50 23.28 1.96
N ALA A 474 -5.11 22.34 2.83
CA ALA A 474 -5.46 22.29 4.25
C ALA A 474 -4.44 23.02 5.15
N ILE A 475 -3.54 23.81 4.56
CA ILE A 475 -2.53 24.57 5.30
C ILE A 475 -2.66 26.04 4.87
N THR A 476 -2.73 26.95 5.83
CA THR A 476 -2.56 28.39 5.57
C THR A 476 -1.12 28.78 5.84
N PHE A 477 -0.62 29.78 5.13
CA PHE A 477 0.75 30.29 5.31
C PHE A 477 0.68 31.79 5.55
N ASP A 478 1.08 32.22 6.75
CA ASP A 478 0.97 33.61 7.16
C ASP A 478 1.93 34.50 6.35
N PRO A 479 1.47 35.62 5.76
CA PRO A 479 2.28 36.41 4.84
C PRO A 479 3.40 37.22 5.51
N GLU A 480 3.31 37.46 6.83
CA GLU A 480 4.26 38.29 7.57
C GLU A 480 5.27 37.45 8.35
N THR A 481 4.77 36.44 9.07
CA THR A 481 5.56 35.54 9.91
C THR A 481 6.07 34.33 9.14
N HIS A 482 5.51 34.05 7.96
CA HIS A 482 5.79 32.84 7.17
C HIS A 482 5.60 31.55 7.99
N MET A 483 4.64 31.56 8.93
CA MET A 483 4.30 30.41 9.75
C MET A 483 3.15 29.62 9.11
N PRO A 484 3.32 28.30 8.90
CA PRO A 484 2.24 27.45 8.40
C PRO A 484 1.28 27.06 9.53
N PHE A 485 -0.01 27.01 9.23
CA PHE A 485 -1.05 26.53 10.16
C PHE A 485 -1.93 25.50 9.47
N VAL A 486 -2.10 24.33 10.12
CA VAL A 486 -2.91 23.22 9.58
C VAL A 486 -4.38 23.44 9.97
N LYS A 487 -5.25 23.48 8.96
CA LYS A 487 -6.70 23.63 9.12
C LYS A 487 -7.39 22.30 9.41
N ASP A 488 -8.65 22.40 9.81
CA ASP A 488 -9.52 21.27 10.17
C ASP A 488 -9.89 20.32 9.02
N ASP A 489 -9.68 20.75 7.77
CA ASP A 489 -9.87 19.97 6.55
C ASP A 489 -8.66 19.09 6.19
N CYS A 490 -7.67 19.01 7.09
CA CYS A 490 -6.56 18.07 6.97
C CYS A 490 -7.07 16.61 6.95
N THR A 491 -6.63 15.85 5.95
CA THR A 491 -7.01 14.44 5.77
C THR A 491 -6.00 13.43 6.31
N GLY A 492 -4.87 13.91 6.85
CA GLY A 492 -3.82 13.01 7.34
C GLY A 492 -2.99 12.32 6.27
N CYS A 493 -2.98 12.79 5.01
CA CYS A 493 -2.25 12.14 3.92
C CYS A 493 -0.71 12.07 4.12
N THR A 494 -0.16 12.75 5.13
CA THR A 494 1.27 12.78 5.52
C THR A 494 2.26 13.42 4.55
N LEU A 495 1.82 13.89 3.37
CA LEU A 495 2.73 14.50 2.38
C LEU A 495 3.52 15.70 2.92
N CYS A 496 2.90 16.56 3.75
CA CYS A 496 3.57 17.70 4.35
C CYS A 496 4.72 17.31 5.28
N LEU A 497 4.54 16.24 6.06
CA LEU A 497 5.58 15.65 6.92
C LEU A 497 6.72 15.11 6.06
N SER A 498 6.41 14.37 5.00
CA SER A 498 7.39 13.72 4.11
C SER A 498 8.31 14.69 3.36
N VAL A 499 7.91 15.94 3.17
CA VAL A 499 8.70 16.98 2.48
C VAL A 499 9.36 17.99 3.44
N CYS A 500 9.04 17.92 4.74
CA CYS A 500 9.57 18.85 5.73
C CYS A 500 11.09 18.66 5.86
N PRO A 501 11.90 19.74 5.73
CA PRO A 501 13.35 19.62 5.85
C PRO A 501 13.84 19.47 7.30
N ILE A 502 12.96 19.63 8.28
CA ILE A 502 13.26 19.53 9.71
C ILE A 502 12.60 18.28 10.25
N ALA A 503 13.41 17.28 10.63
CA ALA A 503 12.93 16.04 11.21
C ALA A 503 12.06 16.33 12.45
N GLU A 504 10.91 15.63 12.56
CA GLU A 504 9.94 15.75 13.66
C GLU A 504 9.34 17.16 13.89
N CYS A 505 9.60 18.15 13.01
CA CYS A 505 8.91 19.45 13.06
C CYS A 505 7.42 19.30 12.76
N ILE A 506 7.05 18.35 11.90
CA ILE A 506 5.66 17.98 11.66
C ILE A 506 5.45 16.58 12.24
N LYS A 507 4.40 16.43 13.05
CA LYS A 507 3.97 15.15 13.64
C LYS A 507 2.54 14.86 13.24
N VAL A 508 2.13 13.60 13.34
CA VAL A 508 0.73 13.19 13.14
C VAL A 508 0.11 12.84 14.48
N PHE A 509 -1.15 13.23 14.68
CA PHE A 509 -1.93 12.92 15.87
C PHE A 509 -3.25 12.28 15.49
N GLU A 510 -3.65 11.26 16.23
CA GLU A 510 -4.92 10.57 16.05
C GLU A 510 -6.09 11.52 16.30
N VAL A 511 -7.09 11.45 15.44
CA VAL A 511 -8.35 12.18 15.57
C VAL A 511 -9.52 11.24 15.46
N PHE A 512 -10.43 11.31 16.43
CA PHE A 512 -11.76 10.73 16.32
C PHE A 512 -12.66 11.68 15.50
N LYS A 513 -12.37 11.83 14.21
CA LYS A 513 -13.30 12.45 13.27
C LYS A 513 -14.03 11.33 12.52
N THR A 514 -15.37 11.36 12.53
CA THR A 514 -16.15 10.77 11.43
C THR A 514 -15.91 11.62 10.19
N THR A 515 -14.71 11.53 9.61
CA THR A 515 -14.34 12.29 8.43
C THR A 515 -15.18 11.74 7.28
N LEU A 516 -16.23 12.47 6.90
CA LEU A 516 -16.88 12.21 5.62
C LEU A 516 -15.83 12.50 4.54
N PRO A 517 -15.52 11.54 3.65
CA PRO A 517 -14.63 11.82 2.54
C PRO A 517 -15.19 12.99 1.72
N PHE A 518 -14.32 13.90 1.28
CA PHE A 518 -14.75 15.03 0.48
C PHE A 518 -15.26 14.53 -0.88
N VAL A 519 -16.58 14.62 -1.14
CA VAL A 519 -17.21 14.08 -2.36
C VAL A 519 -17.38 15.13 -3.47
N GLY A 520 -16.92 16.37 -3.28
CA GLY A 520 -16.88 17.41 -4.34
C GLY A 520 -18.22 17.88 -4.90
N LEU A 521 -19.36 17.32 -4.49
CA LEU A 521 -20.70 17.65 -4.98
C LEU A 521 -21.61 18.13 -3.84
N SER A 522 -22.44 19.13 -4.14
CA SER A 522 -23.40 19.72 -3.20
C SER A 522 -24.66 18.88 -3.11
N ILE A 523 -25.01 18.44 -1.90
CA ILE A 523 -26.26 17.74 -1.57
C ILE A 523 -27.43 18.75 -1.69
N VAL A 524 -28.45 18.45 -2.51
CA VAL A 524 -29.64 19.31 -2.68
C VAL A 524 -30.71 18.96 -1.64
N ARG A 525 -31.33 19.98 -1.04
CA ARG A 525 -32.28 19.88 0.09
C ARG A 525 -33.71 20.15 -0.39
N MET A 526 -34.64 19.20 -0.27
CA MET A 526 -36.09 19.44 -0.44
C MET A 526 -36.75 19.61 0.94
N ARG A 527 -37.73 20.52 1.08
CA ARG A 527 -38.55 20.72 2.29
C ARG A 527 -40.01 20.43 1.96
N SER A 528 -40.71 19.66 2.78
CA SER A 528 -42.17 19.53 2.73
C SER A 528 -42.79 19.93 4.06
N THR A 529 -43.84 20.75 4.04
CA THR A 529 -44.58 21.22 5.21
C THR A 529 -45.83 20.36 5.43
N LYS A 530 -45.95 19.77 6.64
CA LYS A 530 -47.13 19.11 7.25
C LYS A 530 -47.92 18.15 6.33
N ARG A 531 -47.54 16.86 6.34
CA ARG A 531 -48.31 15.77 5.71
C ARG A 531 -48.60 14.64 6.71
N SER A 532 -49.68 13.90 6.51
CA SER A 532 -50.06 12.77 7.38
C SER A 532 -49.20 11.52 7.10
N ARG A 533 -49.11 10.58 8.05
CA ARG A 533 -48.26 9.37 7.94
C ARG A 533 -48.62 8.51 6.72
N SER A 534 -49.91 8.46 6.37
CA SER A 534 -50.45 7.71 5.23
C SER A 534 -50.02 8.32 3.89
N GLU A 535 -49.98 9.65 3.80
CA GLU A 535 -49.56 10.38 2.58
C GLU A 535 -48.08 10.15 2.26
N ILE A 536 -47.22 10.12 3.28
CA ILE A 536 -45.78 9.92 3.10
C ILE A 536 -45.49 8.51 2.57
N ILE A 537 -46.20 7.49 3.09
CA ILE A 537 -46.03 6.11 2.66
C ILE A 537 -46.54 5.92 1.23
N ALA A 538 -47.72 6.47 0.91
CA ALA A 538 -48.28 6.38 -0.44
C ALA A 538 -47.36 7.06 -1.47
N LEU A 539 -46.81 8.24 -1.16
CA LEU A 539 -45.86 8.92 -2.02
C LEU A 539 -44.55 8.13 -2.17
N ALA A 540 -44.01 7.59 -1.08
CA ALA A 540 -42.78 6.79 -1.14
C ALA A 540 -42.93 5.54 -2.02
N VAL A 541 -44.10 4.88 -2.00
CA VAL A 541 -44.40 3.71 -2.84
C VAL A 541 -44.55 4.10 -4.31
N ILE A 542 -45.29 5.18 -4.62
CA ILE A 542 -45.43 5.67 -6.00
C ILE A 542 -44.07 6.09 -6.57
N TRP A 543 -43.25 6.75 -5.76
CA TRP A 543 -41.90 7.13 -6.17
C TRP A 543 -40.99 5.92 -6.37
N ALA A 544 -41.05 4.90 -5.51
CA ALA A 544 -40.25 3.69 -5.69
C ALA A 544 -40.57 2.97 -7.00
N ASP A 545 -41.86 2.78 -7.34
CA ASP A 545 -42.29 2.15 -8.60
C ASP A 545 -41.88 2.99 -9.82
N LEU A 546 -42.09 4.31 -9.76
CA LEU A 546 -41.72 5.22 -10.83
C LEU A 546 -40.20 5.26 -11.06
N LEU A 547 -39.40 5.21 -9.98
CA LEU A 547 -37.93 5.28 -10.05
C LEU A 547 -37.27 3.98 -10.50
N ASP A 548 -37.87 2.83 -10.16
CA ASP A 548 -37.41 1.51 -10.60
C ASP A 548 -37.63 1.34 -12.11
N GLU A 549 -38.78 1.81 -12.63
CA GLU A 549 -39.05 1.84 -14.08
C GLU A 549 -38.16 2.84 -14.86
N ILE A 550 -37.74 3.95 -14.23
CA ILE A 550 -36.85 4.96 -14.83
C ILE A 550 -35.35 4.57 -14.67
N ASN A 551 -35.03 3.46 -13.99
CA ASN A 551 -33.66 2.93 -13.77
C ASN A 551 -32.68 3.95 -13.14
N MET A 552 -33.18 4.78 -12.22
CA MET A 552 -32.38 5.75 -11.47
C MET A 552 -31.85 5.14 -10.18
N ARG A 553 -30.69 4.46 -10.23
CA ARG A 553 -30.17 3.62 -9.14
C ARG A 553 -29.52 4.35 -7.94
N ASN A 554 -29.53 5.68 -7.89
CA ASN A 554 -28.79 6.45 -6.87
C ASN A 554 -29.69 7.42 -6.11
N LEU A 555 -30.63 6.89 -5.33
CA LEU A 555 -31.53 7.68 -4.49
C LEU A 555 -31.42 7.27 -3.02
N ILE A 556 -31.26 8.27 -2.14
CA ILE A 556 -31.16 8.08 -0.69
C ILE A 556 -32.35 8.79 -0.02
N LEU A 557 -33.11 8.03 0.77
CA LEU A 557 -34.20 8.51 1.63
C LEU A 557 -33.70 8.71 3.06
N LYS A 558 -33.89 9.91 3.63
CA LYS A 558 -33.61 10.17 5.05
C LYS A 558 -34.91 10.21 5.84
N SER A 559 -35.00 9.39 6.89
CA SER A 559 -36.24 9.15 7.64
C SER A 559 -36.59 10.25 8.66
N GLU A 560 -35.63 11.07 9.08
CA GLU A 560 -35.84 12.04 10.18
C GLU A 560 -36.60 13.31 9.77
N ASP A 561 -36.66 13.66 8.48
CA ASP A 561 -37.33 14.87 7.98
C ASP A 561 -38.21 14.65 6.73
N ASN A 562 -38.48 13.39 6.37
CA ASN A 562 -39.24 12.99 5.17
C ASN A 562 -38.68 13.59 3.87
N THR A 563 -37.35 13.61 3.72
CA THR A 563 -36.68 14.18 2.54
C THR A 563 -36.10 13.11 1.60
N LEU A 564 -36.28 13.33 0.30
CA LEU A 564 -35.82 12.51 -0.81
C LEU A 564 -34.74 13.30 -1.58
N GLU A 565 -33.55 12.74 -1.75
CA GLU A 565 -32.40 13.45 -2.36
C GLU A 565 -32.14 12.96 -3.80
N ILE A 566 -32.44 13.77 -4.83
CA ILE A 566 -32.24 13.45 -6.27
C ILE A 566 -31.10 14.31 -6.89
N GLU A 567 -30.30 13.71 -7.77
CA GLU A 567 -29.26 14.38 -8.57
C GLU A 567 -29.83 15.50 -9.47
N LYS A 568 -29.13 16.63 -9.53
CA LYS A 568 -29.62 17.86 -10.18
C LYS A 568 -29.72 17.77 -11.70
N GLU A 569 -28.91 16.92 -12.32
CA GLU A 569 -28.84 16.71 -13.78
C GLU A 569 -30.03 15.89 -14.29
N ASN A 570 -30.70 15.14 -13.40
CA ASN A 570 -31.81 14.26 -13.77
C ASN A 570 -33.19 14.91 -13.57
N ILE A 571 -33.27 16.13 -13.03
CA ILE A 571 -34.56 16.78 -12.69
C ILE A 571 -35.37 17.14 -13.95
N ALA A 572 -34.70 17.56 -15.04
CA ALA A 572 -35.37 17.90 -16.30
C ALA A 572 -35.87 16.63 -17.01
N ALA A 573 -35.04 15.59 -17.10
CA ALA A 573 -35.42 14.30 -17.66
C ALA A 573 -36.57 13.65 -16.85
N LEU A 574 -36.49 13.70 -15.53
CA LEU A 574 -37.56 13.22 -14.64
C LEU A 574 -38.86 14.01 -14.83
N ARG A 575 -38.77 15.34 -15.03
CA ARG A 575 -39.94 16.19 -15.32
C ARG A 575 -40.60 15.83 -16.65
N ASP A 576 -39.81 15.61 -17.70
CA ASP A 576 -40.33 15.30 -19.02
C ASP A 576 -40.94 13.89 -19.05
N GLU A 577 -40.28 12.90 -18.42
CA GLU A 577 -40.78 11.53 -18.31
C GLU A 577 -42.07 11.43 -17.47
N ILE A 578 -42.20 12.21 -16.39
CA ILE A 578 -43.42 12.31 -15.58
C ILE A 578 -44.58 12.92 -16.40
N ASN A 579 -44.28 13.89 -17.26
CA ASN A 579 -45.30 14.51 -18.12
C ASN A 579 -45.74 13.59 -19.25
N ASP A 580 -44.82 12.82 -19.84
CA ASP A 580 -45.11 11.88 -20.93
C ASP A 580 -45.92 10.67 -20.47
N ARG A 581 -45.84 10.31 -19.17
CA ARG A 581 -46.57 9.17 -18.57
C ARG A 581 -47.77 9.59 -17.72
N ARG A 582 -48.27 10.81 -17.92
CA ARG A 582 -49.36 11.38 -17.11
C ARG A 582 -50.67 10.61 -17.24
N ASP A 583 -50.88 9.94 -18.36
CA ASP A 583 -51.99 9.04 -18.67
C ASP A 583 -51.96 7.71 -17.89
N MET A 584 -50.77 7.26 -17.48
CA MET A 584 -50.57 6.07 -16.64
C MET A 584 -50.79 6.35 -15.14
N TRP A 585 -50.93 7.63 -14.75
CA TRP A 585 -51.08 8.05 -13.35
C TRP A 585 -52.19 7.33 -12.57
N PRO A 586 -53.39 7.09 -13.14
CA PRO A 586 -54.44 6.34 -12.44
C PRO A 586 -54.02 4.92 -12.05
N ILE A 587 -53.18 4.26 -12.85
CA ILE A 587 -52.69 2.89 -12.60
C ILE A 587 -51.73 2.88 -11.41
N TYR A 588 -50.81 3.83 -11.34
CA TYR A 588 -49.88 3.96 -10.20
C TYR A 588 -50.61 4.29 -8.90
N VAL A 589 -51.63 5.15 -8.96
CA VAL A 589 -52.48 5.48 -7.80
C VAL A 589 -53.26 4.26 -7.32
N GLU A 590 -53.82 3.46 -8.23
CA GLU A 590 -54.55 2.24 -7.89
C GLU A 590 -53.64 1.19 -7.23
N ARG A 591 -52.41 1.05 -7.73
CA ARG A 591 -51.41 0.12 -7.18
C ARG A 591 -50.94 0.55 -5.79
N ALA A 592 -50.72 1.85 -5.59
CA ALA A 592 -50.39 2.40 -4.28
C ALA A 592 -51.54 2.24 -3.27
N LYS A 593 -52.81 2.40 -3.70
CA LYS A 593 -53.99 2.10 -2.88
C LYS A 593 -54.06 0.62 -2.48
N ASN A 594 -53.77 -0.30 -3.39
CA ASN A 594 -53.74 -1.74 -3.10
C ASN A 594 -52.64 -2.13 -2.10
N ILE A 595 -51.44 -1.55 -2.23
CA ILE A 595 -50.33 -1.77 -1.29
C ILE A 595 -50.64 -1.16 0.08
N ALA A 596 -51.21 0.05 0.11
CA ALA A 596 -51.65 0.70 1.35
C ALA A 596 -52.73 -0.11 2.08
N ALA A 597 -53.70 -0.67 1.34
CA ALA A 597 -54.73 -1.55 1.87
C ALA A 597 -54.15 -2.85 2.44
N ALA A 598 -53.17 -3.46 1.75
CA ALA A 598 -52.47 -4.66 2.24
C ALA A 598 -51.66 -4.41 3.53
N LEU A 599 -51.27 -3.16 3.79
CA LEU A 599 -50.58 -2.70 4.99
C LEU A 599 -51.54 -2.18 6.09
N GLY A 600 -52.85 -2.31 5.90
CA GLY A 600 -53.86 -1.92 6.89
C GLY A 600 -54.10 -0.42 7.01
N VAL A 601 -53.71 0.38 6.00
CA VAL A 601 -53.96 1.82 5.96
C VAL A 601 -55.38 2.07 5.43
N PRO A 602 -56.23 2.87 6.11
CA PRO A 602 -57.62 3.10 5.69
C PRO A 602 -57.71 3.75 4.30
N ALA A 603 -58.72 3.32 3.54
CA ALA A 603 -58.77 3.40 2.06
C ALA A 603 -59.23 4.73 1.46
N GLU A 604 -59.50 5.76 2.26
CA GLU A 604 -60.08 7.00 1.74
C GLU A 604 -59.03 8.10 1.62
N PHE A 605 -58.31 8.12 0.49
CA PHE A 605 -57.48 9.25 0.06
C PHE A 605 -57.48 9.39 -1.47
N GLU A 606 -57.61 10.62 -1.97
CA GLU A 606 -57.49 10.94 -3.40
C GLU A 606 -56.11 11.53 -3.72
N ILE A 607 -55.33 10.82 -4.53
CA ILE A 607 -54.02 11.29 -5.01
C ILE A 607 -54.24 12.01 -6.35
N HIS A 608 -54.08 13.33 -6.37
CA HIS A 608 -54.10 14.07 -7.63
C HIS A 608 -52.73 14.02 -8.33
N GLY A 609 -52.75 14.04 -9.66
CA GLY A 609 -51.53 14.07 -10.48
C GLY A 609 -50.68 15.32 -10.28
N PRO A 610 -49.43 15.31 -10.76
CA PRO A 610 -48.53 16.46 -10.65
C PRO A 610 -49.17 17.73 -11.21
N THR A 611 -49.09 18.82 -10.45
CA THR A 611 -49.43 20.17 -10.94
C THR A 611 -48.18 21.04 -10.88
N PHE A 612 -47.71 21.49 -12.04
CA PHE A 612 -46.66 22.49 -12.12
C PHE A 612 -47.28 23.88 -11.96
N ASP A 613 -47.06 24.53 -10.81
CA ASP A 613 -47.47 25.92 -10.64
C ASP A 613 -46.48 26.85 -11.35
N ALA A 614 -46.93 27.43 -12.46
CA ALA A 614 -46.14 28.38 -13.26
C ALA A 614 -46.17 29.82 -12.69
N SER A 615 -46.83 30.07 -11.56
CA SER A 615 -47.12 31.44 -11.11
C SER A 615 -46.09 32.07 -10.15
N CYS A 616 -45.06 31.36 -9.70
CA CYS A 616 -44.01 31.94 -8.85
C CYS A 616 -42.87 32.57 -9.68
N SER A 617 -43.16 33.66 -10.40
CA SER A 617 -42.19 34.40 -11.22
C SER A 617 -41.68 35.71 -10.58
N SER A 618 -41.82 35.89 -9.27
CA SER A 618 -41.34 37.10 -8.60
C SER A 618 -40.78 36.85 -7.19
N THR A 619 -39.53 36.38 -7.10
CA THR A 619 -38.53 36.89 -6.15
C THR A 619 -37.14 36.27 -6.43
N ARG A 620 -36.09 37.05 -6.13
CA ARG A 620 -34.69 36.89 -6.56
C ARG A 620 -34.01 35.58 -6.08
N ASN A 621 -34.22 34.45 -6.75
CA ASN A 621 -33.28 33.32 -6.71
C ASN A 621 -33.52 32.34 -7.89
N PRO A 622 -32.62 32.18 -8.88
CA PRO A 622 -32.85 31.33 -10.05
C PRO A 622 -32.56 29.83 -9.78
N ARG A 623 -32.52 29.40 -8.52
CA ARG A 623 -32.16 28.02 -8.13
C ARG A 623 -33.25 27.34 -7.32
N ALA A 624 -34.45 27.23 -7.88
CA ALA A 624 -35.44 26.17 -7.59
C ALA A 624 -36.74 26.51 -8.33
N THR A 625 -37.28 25.57 -9.11
CA THR A 625 -38.72 25.50 -9.34
C THR A 625 -39.26 24.43 -8.40
N PRO A 626 -40.18 24.74 -7.47
CA PRO A 626 -40.84 23.71 -6.66
C PRO A 626 -41.68 22.80 -7.56
N LEU A 627 -41.67 21.50 -7.30
CA LEU A 627 -42.66 20.56 -7.80
C LEU A 627 -43.64 20.32 -6.65
N ASP A 628 -44.88 20.78 -6.78
CA ASP A 628 -45.91 20.60 -5.74
C ASP A 628 -46.95 19.56 -6.20
N PHE A 629 -47.19 18.55 -5.35
CA PHE A 629 -48.25 17.56 -5.51
C PHE A 629 -49.26 17.74 -4.37
N ASN A 630 -50.55 17.91 -4.68
CA ASN A 630 -51.62 18.03 -3.69
C ASN A 630 -52.44 16.74 -3.60
N VAL A 631 -52.73 16.29 -2.38
CA VAL A 631 -53.64 15.18 -2.04
C VAL A 631 -54.70 15.79 -1.15
N CYS A 632 -55.99 15.66 -1.50
CA CYS A 632 -57.10 16.20 -0.70
C CYS A 632 -57.88 15.04 -0.04
N LEU A 633 -58.26 15.24 1.22
CA LEU A 633 -59.22 14.39 1.95
C LEU A 633 -60.58 15.08 1.98
N LEU A 634 -61.67 14.34 1.75
CA LEU A 634 -63.05 14.81 1.91
C LEU A 634 -63.54 14.48 3.34
N ASP A 635 -63.75 15.52 4.17
CA ASP A 635 -64.58 15.62 5.40
C ASP A 635 -64.42 14.59 6.55
N GLU A 636 -64.58 14.88 7.85
CA GLU A 636 -64.76 16.09 8.67
C GLU A 636 -64.56 15.69 10.17
N THR A 637 -64.34 16.67 11.06
CA THR A 637 -64.45 16.67 12.55
C THR A 637 -63.28 16.20 13.45
N ASP A 638 -62.49 17.20 13.86
CA ASP A 638 -62.15 17.63 15.23
C ASP A 638 -61.64 16.60 16.29
N MET A 639 -60.41 16.82 16.76
CA MET A 639 -59.99 16.96 18.17
C MET A 639 -58.55 16.47 18.42
N GLY A 640 -57.82 17.27 19.19
CA GLY A 640 -56.37 17.18 19.38
C GLY A 640 -55.84 15.89 20.01
N GLY A 641 -54.64 15.51 19.56
CA GLY A 641 -53.80 14.52 20.20
C GLY A 641 -52.37 14.61 19.67
N THR A 642 -51.42 14.99 20.53
CA THR A 642 -49.98 14.91 20.24
C THR A 642 -49.57 13.43 20.19
N CYS A 643 -49.03 12.97 19.06
CA CYS A 643 -48.54 11.59 18.91
C CYS A 643 -47.01 11.59 18.72
N SER A 644 -46.32 10.86 19.59
CA SER A 644 -44.86 10.77 19.73
C SER A 644 -44.16 10.08 18.55
N LEU A 645 -43.07 10.68 18.06
CA LEU A 645 -42.26 10.32 16.88
C LEU A 645 -41.42 9.01 16.96
N GLY A 646 -41.56 8.19 18.02
CA GLY A 646 -40.64 7.08 18.30
C GLY A 646 -40.81 5.80 17.47
N HIS A 647 -41.92 5.64 16.72
CA HIS A 647 -42.25 4.38 16.04
C HIS A 647 -42.25 4.44 14.50
N LEU A 648 -41.91 5.58 13.88
CA LEU A 648 -41.99 5.75 12.42
C LEU A 648 -40.85 5.07 11.63
N SER A 649 -39.63 4.95 12.18
CA SER A 649 -38.43 4.60 11.39
C SER A 649 -38.36 3.12 10.95
N ARG A 650 -38.95 2.22 11.74
CA ARG A 650 -38.87 0.77 11.50
C ARG A 650 -39.78 0.30 10.38
N ASP A 651 -41.00 0.84 10.29
CA ASP A 651 -41.99 0.40 9.30
C ASP A 651 -41.62 0.89 7.89
N VAL A 652 -41.11 2.12 7.77
CA VAL A 652 -40.67 2.70 6.48
C VAL A 652 -39.39 2.02 5.97
N SER A 653 -38.45 1.67 6.87
CA SER A 653 -37.25 0.90 6.51
C SER A 653 -37.57 -0.51 6.01
N ALA A 654 -38.58 -1.17 6.57
CA ALA A 654 -39.01 -2.50 6.14
C ALA A 654 -39.63 -2.48 4.73
N ILE A 655 -40.44 -1.46 4.43
CA ILE A 655 -41.07 -1.27 3.12
C ILE A 655 -39.99 -0.95 2.06
N LEU A 656 -39.10 0.00 2.32
CA LEU A 656 -38.02 0.39 1.39
C LEU A 656 -37.00 -0.74 1.20
N GLY A 657 -36.71 -1.53 2.25
CA GLY A 657 -35.87 -2.72 2.15
C GLY A 657 -36.45 -3.82 1.27
N SER A 658 -37.79 -3.96 1.20
CA SER A 658 -38.45 -4.96 0.35
C SER A 658 -38.38 -4.65 -1.15
N VAL A 659 -38.09 -3.39 -1.52
CA VAL A 659 -37.87 -2.91 -2.89
C VAL A 659 -36.41 -2.52 -3.14
N GLY A 660 -35.47 -2.95 -2.30
CA GLY A 660 -34.02 -2.81 -2.52
C GLY A 660 -33.40 -1.46 -2.15
N VAL A 661 -34.14 -0.56 -1.46
CA VAL A 661 -33.68 0.76 -1.03
C VAL A 661 -33.12 0.70 0.41
N GLN A 662 -31.86 1.13 0.61
CA GLN A 662 -31.22 1.15 1.93
C GLN A 662 -31.60 2.39 2.75
N THR A 663 -31.99 2.20 4.02
CA THR A 663 -32.25 3.28 4.99
C THR A 663 -31.26 3.22 6.18
N ARG A 664 -30.98 4.36 6.82
CA ARG A 664 -30.14 4.48 8.04
C ARG A 664 -30.85 5.29 9.13
N ASP A 665 -30.83 4.78 10.36
CA ASP A 665 -31.23 5.49 11.59
C ASP A 665 -30.00 6.17 12.23
N ILE A 666 -30.14 7.43 12.67
CA ILE A 666 -29.05 8.22 13.30
C ILE A 666 -29.50 8.72 14.69
N ALA A 667 -29.27 7.96 15.76
CA ALA A 667 -29.46 8.50 17.10
C ALA A 667 -28.28 9.43 17.50
N ARG A 668 -28.55 10.71 17.82
CA ARG A 668 -27.62 11.61 18.54
C ARG A 668 -28.16 11.91 19.96
N PRO A 669 -27.31 11.97 21.01
CA PRO A 669 -27.69 12.55 22.30
C PRO A 669 -27.63 14.08 22.23
N MET A 670 -28.71 14.75 22.65
CA MET A 670 -28.75 16.22 22.77
C MET A 670 -27.97 16.68 24.01
N GLY A 671 -26.91 17.46 23.81
CA GLY A 671 -26.31 18.31 24.84
C GLY A 671 -26.84 19.73 24.69
N GLN A 672 -27.47 20.25 25.74
CA GLN A 672 -28.01 21.61 25.83
C GLN A 672 -26.86 22.63 25.96
N GLY A 673 -26.76 23.57 25.02
CA GLY A 673 -26.31 24.93 25.30
C GLY A 673 -27.53 25.77 25.73
N PRO A 674 -27.32 26.91 26.40
CA PRO A 674 -28.19 27.45 27.44
C PRO A 674 -29.69 27.47 27.12
#